data_AF-A0AAI8ZIB3-F1
#
_entry.id   AF-A0AAI8ZIB3-F1
#
_cell.length_a   1.000
_cell.length_b   1.000
_cell.length_c   1.000
_cell.angle_alpha   90.00
_cell.angle_beta   90.00
_cell.angle_gamma   90.00
#
_symmetry.space_group_name_H-M   'P 1'
#
loop_
_entity.id
_entity.type
_entity.pdbx_description
1 polymer ?
#
loop_
_entity_poly.entity_id
_entity_poly.type
_entity_poly.pdbx_seq_one_letter_code
_entity_poly.pdbx_strand_id
1 'polypeptide(L)'
;MTARPRFLTLQGAARALLTRLVAQPVTLGIAAVILLLAVLPAVSATWRRVVHHELATGYEAVVERGHWWTTATAAFLTDGPVELVVSLLAVLVLVGVAEHLMGWWRTLLGFVLTGTVGSLLGIAVQAQGLVDGELWSHGVRGIATADPLTAVAGVLALSSAWAGVLWRRRIRVVLGVVVLVFLLYSGQPSDLYRLLAILVGGVVGALLHRPAGGALWQRSSHHEVRVMLAAVVAILGTGPVIALLSRSRYGPLAPIALLFVDDRVPGDAISTRCLSSDFTHDCLQEIMLARIGGGAGPILLSVAPLLALLVAAYGLARGRRFAVWLAVSVNLLLAVLSAYAFGMLVHRDMVSPRLSASPSAHPEAVAALIASVALPLGSAIVLVLLRRHFTILSTAPAIRRFLVTTGVALAGLMALFVATGLALSDAFTRPVDLNDLLAEAPDRFIPASFLRGESLDFLPTDPITDVVYRGVGPVFWIILVIASLRAIADVRIAAVPRAQARVAPALRRGAIGSLSHMATWAGNSYWIAADGRTVVAYRVVGSVAITTAAPLGPPDDDGALRDVLGQFARFADDNGWTPVFYSVPASMTPLFRDMGWETLVVAEETVVRPGTWQTTGKKWQDVRTSINRADRAGIRAEWTTWSELPLAWASQIEQMSEEWVAEKELPEMGFTLGGVEELRDPAVRLMLAIDADDRVQAATSWLPTWQDGEVVGWTLDFMRRRPDGINGVMEFLIARSAMRMKEDGIEFMSLSAAPLAQTRAASPKGEHEDAGAGQERQESAVERILEFLADSLEPVYGFRSLLEFKRKFQPELVPLIMAYPDATALPTVGLALTRAYLPSTSVRDLTRVLRSAR
;
A
#
# COMPACT_ATOMS: atom_id res chain seq x y z
N MET A 1 7.80 8.34 41.82
CA MET A 1 8.71 7.36 41.18
C MET A 1 8.48 7.41 39.68
N THR A 2 9.42 8.02 38.98
CA THR A 2 9.34 8.43 37.57
C THR A 2 9.45 7.23 36.63
N ALA A 3 8.33 6.76 36.08
CA ALA A 3 8.33 5.84 34.95
C ALA A 3 8.61 6.64 33.68
N ARG A 4 9.83 6.50 33.15
CA ARG A 4 10.23 7.08 31.86
C ARG A 4 9.44 6.41 30.73
N PRO A 5 8.93 7.18 29.75
CA PRO A 5 8.35 6.60 28.53
C PRO A 5 9.46 5.88 27.75
N ARG A 6 9.27 4.59 27.49
CA ARG A 6 10.19 3.79 26.67
C ARG A 6 9.88 4.06 25.20
N PHE A 7 10.47 5.10 24.64
CA PHE A 7 10.67 5.14 23.19
C PHE A 7 11.52 3.93 22.77
N LEU A 8 11.17 3.33 21.63
CA LEU A 8 11.98 2.34 20.94
C LEU A 8 13.33 3.00 20.58
N THR A 9 14.29 2.91 21.50
CA THR A 9 15.70 2.87 21.10
C THR A 9 15.86 1.76 20.06
N LEU A 10 16.91 1.78 19.24
CA LEU A 10 17.26 0.62 18.40
C LEU A 10 17.19 -0.70 19.20
N GLN A 11 17.45 -0.65 20.51
CA GLN A 11 17.29 -1.76 21.46
C GLN A 11 15.84 -2.17 21.76
N GLY A 12 14.88 -1.24 21.79
CA GLY A 12 13.46 -1.56 21.95
C GLY A 12 12.87 -2.21 20.70
N ALA A 13 13.21 -1.68 19.51
CA ALA A 13 12.83 -2.29 18.24
C ALA A 13 13.50 -3.65 18.08
N ALA A 14 14.78 -3.75 18.44
CA ALA A 14 15.49 -5.03 18.50
C ALA A 14 14.87 -5.99 19.52
N ARG A 15 14.38 -5.53 20.69
CA ARG A 15 13.70 -6.39 21.69
C ARG A 15 12.34 -6.88 21.22
N ALA A 16 11.53 -6.03 20.57
CA ALA A 16 10.27 -6.44 19.97
C ALA A 16 10.48 -7.40 18.79
N LEU A 17 11.54 -7.18 18.00
CA LEU A 17 11.95 -8.09 16.94
C LEU A 17 12.47 -9.41 17.52
N LEU A 18 13.31 -9.37 18.57
CA LEU A 18 13.86 -10.53 19.27
C LEU A 18 12.76 -11.36 19.93
N THR A 19 11.78 -10.73 20.57
CA THR A 19 10.63 -11.45 21.16
C THR A 19 9.75 -12.08 20.08
N ARG A 20 9.53 -11.41 18.94
CA ARG A 20 8.86 -12.01 17.76
C ARG A 20 9.64 -13.19 17.18
N LEU A 21 10.96 -13.05 17.09
CA LEU A 21 11.85 -14.10 16.58
C LEU A 21 11.88 -15.31 17.51
N VAL A 22 11.92 -15.10 18.83
CA VAL A 22 11.89 -16.18 19.84
C VAL A 22 10.55 -16.94 19.82
N ALA A 23 9.45 -16.32 19.38
CA ALA A 23 8.16 -16.98 19.18
C ALA A 23 8.07 -17.84 17.90
N GLN A 24 9.13 -17.88 17.07
CA GLN A 24 9.18 -18.58 15.79
C GLN A 24 10.37 -19.57 15.75
N PRO A 25 10.33 -20.66 16.54
CA PRO A 25 11.46 -21.57 16.70
C PRO A 25 11.89 -22.24 15.40
N VAL A 26 10.97 -22.54 14.49
CA VAL A 26 11.31 -23.19 13.21
C VAL A 26 11.99 -22.21 12.26
N THR A 27 11.47 -21.00 12.16
CA THR A 27 12.05 -19.93 11.33
C THR A 27 13.49 -19.62 11.75
N LEU A 28 13.72 -19.45 13.06
CA LEU A 28 15.06 -19.26 13.61
C LEU A 28 15.96 -20.48 13.40
N GLY A 29 15.43 -21.69 13.59
CA GLY A 29 16.15 -22.92 13.36
C GLY A 29 16.65 -23.04 11.92
N ILE A 30 15.77 -22.85 10.93
CA ILE A 30 16.10 -22.89 9.50
C ILE A 30 17.15 -21.82 9.16
N ALA A 31 16.95 -20.58 9.63
CA ALA A 31 17.90 -19.49 9.39
C ALA A 31 19.29 -19.77 9.99
N ALA A 32 19.34 -20.34 11.20
CA ALA A 32 20.58 -20.73 11.85
C ALA A 32 21.30 -21.87 11.11
N VAL A 33 20.56 -22.87 10.62
CA VAL A 33 21.13 -23.95 9.80
C VAL A 33 21.70 -23.41 8.49
N ILE A 34 20.97 -22.56 7.76
CA ILE A 34 21.46 -21.94 6.52
C ILE A 34 22.73 -21.13 6.78
N LEU A 35 22.73 -20.30 7.83
CA LEU A 35 23.90 -19.48 8.18
C LEU A 35 25.11 -20.36 8.53
N LEU A 36 24.91 -21.41 9.33
CA LEU A 36 25.97 -22.33 9.71
C LEU A 36 26.55 -23.06 8.49
N LEU A 37 25.71 -23.57 7.61
CA LEU A 37 26.13 -24.26 6.39
C LEU A 37 26.77 -23.33 5.35
N ALA A 38 26.45 -22.03 5.36
CA ALA A 38 27.10 -21.05 4.49
C ALA A 38 28.47 -20.59 5.01
N VAL A 39 28.69 -20.59 6.34
CA VAL A 39 29.97 -20.16 6.95
C VAL A 39 31.02 -21.28 6.95
N LEU A 40 30.62 -22.54 7.17
CA LEU A 40 31.55 -23.68 7.23
C LEU A 40 32.44 -23.84 5.96
N PRO A 41 31.94 -23.68 4.72
CA PRO A 41 32.75 -23.73 3.49
C PRO A 41 33.71 -22.55 3.30
N ALA A 42 33.53 -21.46 4.05
CA ALA A 42 34.48 -20.33 4.05
C ALA A 42 35.76 -20.67 4.81
N VAL A 43 35.71 -21.64 5.73
CA VAL A 43 36.82 -22.02 6.61
C VAL A 43 37.73 -23.08 5.98
N SER A 44 37.26 -23.87 5.00
CA SER A 44 38.13 -24.80 4.28
C SER A 44 37.70 -25.11 2.84
N ALA A 45 38.68 -25.21 1.95
CA ALA A 45 38.47 -25.57 0.55
C ALA A 45 37.98 -27.01 0.34
N THR A 46 38.26 -27.90 1.29
CA THR A 46 37.79 -29.29 1.28
C THR A 46 36.29 -29.37 1.56
N TRP A 47 35.81 -28.66 2.59
CA TRP A 47 34.38 -28.59 2.88
C TRP A 47 33.57 -27.93 1.76
N ARG A 48 34.13 -26.92 1.08
CA ARG A 48 33.49 -26.31 -0.08
C ARG A 48 33.24 -27.30 -1.22
N ARG A 49 34.20 -28.18 -1.51
CA ARG A 49 34.03 -29.24 -2.53
C ARG A 49 32.97 -30.26 -2.11
N VAL A 50 32.99 -30.70 -0.85
CA VAL A 50 31.98 -31.64 -0.34
C VAL A 50 30.58 -31.04 -0.40
N VAL A 51 30.39 -29.79 0.02
CA VAL A 51 29.06 -29.15 0.02
C VAL A 51 28.49 -29.01 -1.39
N HIS A 52 29.28 -28.51 -2.35
CA HIS A 52 28.78 -28.35 -3.72
C HIS A 52 28.67 -29.67 -4.49
N HIS A 53 29.42 -30.71 -4.13
CA HIS A 53 29.39 -31.99 -4.85
C HIS A 53 28.43 -33.01 -4.24
N GLU A 54 28.32 -33.08 -2.92
CA GLU A 54 27.55 -34.11 -2.20
C GLU A 54 26.20 -33.65 -1.67
N LEU A 55 25.98 -32.32 -1.53
CA LEU A 55 24.79 -31.78 -0.87
C LEU A 55 23.95 -30.83 -1.74
N ALA A 56 24.50 -30.29 -2.83
CA ALA A 56 23.74 -29.52 -3.82
C ALA A 56 22.94 -30.46 -4.74
N THR A 57 21.73 -30.05 -5.12
CA THR A 57 20.83 -30.88 -5.94
C THR A 57 20.94 -30.52 -7.42
N GLY A 58 20.49 -31.41 -8.30
CA GLY A 58 20.52 -31.20 -9.75
C GLY A 58 20.47 -32.52 -10.50
N TYR A 59 20.41 -32.44 -11.83
CA TYR A 59 20.33 -33.63 -12.68
C TYR A 59 21.49 -34.60 -12.43
N GLU A 60 22.75 -34.15 -12.51
CA GLU A 60 23.90 -35.03 -12.29
C GLU A 60 23.92 -35.64 -10.87
N ALA A 61 23.56 -34.85 -9.85
CA ALA A 61 23.59 -35.31 -8.47
C ALA A 61 22.54 -36.43 -8.22
N VAL A 62 21.31 -36.25 -8.70
CA VAL A 62 20.21 -37.17 -8.42
C VAL A 62 20.14 -38.32 -9.41
N VAL A 63 20.27 -38.03 -10.72
CA VAL A 63 20.06 -39.02 -11.79
C VAL A 63 21.34 -39.78 -12.11
N GLU A 64 22.49 -39.11 -12.24
CA GLU A 64 23.75 -39.77 -12.61
C GLU A 64 24.47 -40.38 -11.40
N ARG A 65 24.47 -39.68 -10.26
CA ARG A 65 25.17 -40.10 -9.03
C ARG A 65 24.29 -40.79 -8.00
N GLY A 66 22.96 -40.72 -8.13
CA GLY A 66 22.01 -41.39 -7.23
C GLY A 66 21.84 -40.72 -5.85
N HIS A 67 22.31 -39.48 -5.67
CA HIS A 67 22.27 -38.75 -4.39
C HIS A 67 20.90 -38.10 -4.15
N TRP A 68 19.84 -38.91 -3.99
CA TRP A 68 18.46 -38.41 -3.84
C TRP A 68 18.26 -37.49 -2.63
N TRP A 69 19.05 -37.65 -1.55
CA TRP A 69 19.00 -36.80 -0.35
C TRP A 69 19.34 -35.34 -0.63
N THR A 70 20.05 -35.05 -1.74
CA THR A 70 20.44 -33.68 -2.14
C THR A 70 19.24 -32.77 -2.32
N THR A 71 18.09 -33.33 -2.73
CA THR A 71 16.82 -32.60 -2.89
C THR A 71 16.28 -32.02 -1.59
N ALA A 72 16.59 -32.64 -0.44
CA ALA A 72 16.24 -32.12 0.87
C ALA A 72 17.32 -31.20 1.44
N THR A 73 18.60 -31.52 1.22
CA THR A 73 19.72 -30.72 1.76
C THR A 73 19.91 -29.39 1.02
N ALA A 74 19.59 -29.32 -0.28
CA ALA A 74 19.69 -28.11 -1.08
C ALA A 74 18.83 -26.94 -0.55
N ALA A 75 17.74 -27.24 0.17
CA ALA A 75 16.89 -26.23 0.81
C ALA A 75 17.61 -25.43 1.92
N PHE A 76 18.80 -25.85 2.34
CA PHE A 76 19.59 -25.23 3.40
C PHE A 76 20.93 -24.66 2.92
N LEU A 77 21.22 -24.72 1.63
CA LEU A 77 22.49 -24.31 1.04
C LEU A 77 22.30 -23.08 0.16
N THR A 78 23.34 -22.26 -0.01
CA THR A 78 23.32 -21.07 -0.89
C THR A 78 24.58 -20.98 -1.72
N ASP A 79 24.50 -20.47 -2.94
CA ASP A 79 25.63 -20.39 -3.87
C ASP A 79 26.51 -19.12 -3.68
N GLY A 80 26.08 -18.17 -2.84
CA GLY A 80 26.91 -16.99 -2.54
C GLY A 80 26.39 -16.07 -1.42
N PRO A 81 27.18 -15.05 -1.04
CA PRO A 81 26.86 -14.18 0.10
C PRO A 81 25.63 -13.28 -0.15
N VAL A 82 25.37 -12.89 -1.40
CA VAL A 82 24.16 -12.11 -1.75
C VAL A 82 22.91 -12.97 -1.59
N GLU A 83 22.95 -14.20 -2.10
CA GLU A 83 21.85 -15.16 -1.98
C GLU A 83 21.63 -15.57 -0.52
N LEU A 84 22.69 -15.70 0.28
CA LEU A 84 22.59 -15.91 1.71
C LEU A 84 21.78 -14.81 2.39
N VAL A 85 22.10 -13.54 2.13
CA VAL A 85 21.36 -12.40 2.72
C VAL A 85 19.90 -12.42 2.27
N VAL A 86 19.64 -12.63 0.98
CA VAL A 86 18.26 -12.69 0.44
C VAL A 86 17.49 -13.86 1.04
N SER A 87 18.10 -15.04 1.14
CA SER A 87 17.48 -16.25 1.69
C SER A 87 17.20 -16.11 3.17
N LEU A 88 18.12 -15.54 3.96
CA LEU A 88 17.88 -15.27 5.38
C LEU A 88 16.73 -14.28 5.58
N LEU A 89 16.67 -13.19 4.80
CA LEU A 89 15.55 -12.25 4.86
C LEU A 89 14.23 -12.93 4.45
N ALA A 90 14.24 -13.74 3.39
CA ALA A 90 13.08 -14.48 2.94
C ALA A 90 12.60 -15.51 3.97
N VAL A 91 13.50 -16.23 4.64
CA VAL A 91 13.15 -17.16 5.73
C VAL A 91 12.55 -16.40 6.90
N LEU A 92 13.27 -15.40 7.43
CA LEU A 92 12.83 -14.64 8.61
C LEU A 92 11.45 -13.97 8.40
N VAL A 93 11.15 -13.54 7.17
CA VAL A 93 9.87 -12.89 6.86
C VAL A 93 8.81 -13.90 6.40
N LEU A 94 9.06 -14.65 5.33
CA LEU A 94 8.04 -15.46 4.66
C LEU A 94 7.78 -16.79 5.40
N VAL A 95 8.83 -17.45 5.89
CA VAL A 95 8.67 -18.66 6.72
C VAL A 95 8.12 -18.28 8.10
N GLY A 96 8.53 -17.13 8.64
CA GLY A 96 7.94 -16.57 9.86
C GLY A 96 6.43 -16.33 9.72
N VAL A 97 5.98 -15.80 8.58
CA VAL A 97 4.54 -15.67 8.27
C VAL A 97 3.86 -17.05 8.17
N ALA A 98 4.49 -18.02 7.51
CA ALA A 98 3.94 -19.38 7.41
C ALA A 98 3.80 -20.05 8.80
N GLU A 99 4.81 -19.91 9.66
CA GLU A 99 4.82 -20.41 11.03
C GLU A 99 3.71 -19.79 11.88
N HIS A 100 3.45 -18.50 11.68
CA HIS A 100 2.34 -17.83 12.35
C HIS A 100 0.96 -18.33 11.89
N LEU A 101 0.80 -18.59 10.59
CA LEU A 101 -0.48 -19.02 10.02
C LEU A 101 -0.81 -20.50 10.28
N MET A 102 0.21 -21.36 10.28
CA MET A 102 0.04 -22.83 10.31
C MET A 102 0.54 -23.49 11.59
N GLY A 103 1.32 -22.79 12.41
CA GLY A 103 2.09 -23.34 13.52
C GLY A 103 3.43 -23.95 13.08
N TRP A 104 4.32 -24.16 14.06
CA TRP A 104 5.71 -24.58 13.83
C TRP A 104 5.84 -25.94 13.13
N TRP A 105 5.10 -26.97 13.58
CA TRP A 105 5.23 -28.33 13.05
C TRP A 105 4.83 -28.44 11.58
N ARG A 106 3.69 -27.84 11.21
CA ARG A 106 3.19 -27.86 9.83
C ARG A 106 4.08 -27.04 8.89
N THR A 107 4.70 -25.99 9.41
CA THR A 107 5.63 -25.15 8.65
C THR A 107 6.93 -25.89 8.36
N LEU A 108 7.51 -26.56 9.37
CA LEU A 108 8.70 -27.38 9.18
C LEU A 108 8.46 -28.51 8.17
N LEU A 109 7.37 -29.26 8.35
CA LEU A 109 7.02 -30.36 7.45
C LEU A 109 6.71 -29.84 6.03
N GLY A 110 5.99 -28.73 5.93
CA GLY A 110 5.69 -28.07 4.66
C GLY A 110 6.94 -27.60 3.92
N PHE A 111 7.89 -26.99 4.63
CA PHE A 111 9.16 -26.52 4.08
C PHE A 111 9.96 -27.66 3.46
N VAL A 112 10.16 -28.75 4.21
CA VAL A 112 10.90 -29.92 3.72
C VAL A 112 10.14 -30.62 2.59
N LEU A 113 8.84 -30.87 2.75
CA LEU A 113 8.02 -31.59 1.76
C LEU A 113 7.97 -30.85 0.42
N THR A 114 7.58 -29.57 0.44
CA THR A 114 7.38 -28.81 -0.80
C THR A 114 8.69 -28.55 -1.53
N GLY A 115 9.79 -28.29 -0.80
CA GLY A 115 11.12 -28.13 -1.39
C GLY A 115 11.64 -29.42 -2.04
N THR A 116 11.53 -30.54 -1.31
CA THR A 116 11.99 -31.86 -1.79
C THR A 116 11.20 -32.33 -3.00
N VAL A 117 9.87 -32.34 -2.91
CA VAL A 117 8.99 -32.81 -3.99
C VAL A 117 9.06 -31.88 -5.20
N GLY A 118 9.10 -30.56 -4.99
CA GLY A 118 9.27 -29.59 -6.08
C GLY A 118 10.56 -29.79 -6.86
N SER A 119 11.68 -29.99 -6.15
CA SER A 119 12.99 -30.26 -6.76
C SER A 119 13.02 -31.59 -7.49
N LEU A 120 12.46 -32.66 -6.91
CA LEU A 120 12.36 -33.97 -7.56
C LEU A 120 11.56 -33.93 -8.86
N LEU A 121 10.39 -33.27 -8.85
CA LEU A 121 9.58 -33.11 -10.06
C LEU A 121 10.31 -32.27 -11.10
N GLY A 122 11.04 -31.23 -10.70
CA GLY A 122 11.82 -30.39 -11.61
C GLY A 122 12.97 -31.15 -12.27
N ILE A 123 13.70 -31.96 -11.50
CA ILE A 123 14.75 -32.83 -12.03
C ILE A 123 14.15 -33.87 -12.98
N ALA A 124 12.96 -34.41 -12.69
CA ALA A 124 12.28 -35.33 -13.60
C ALA A 124 11.91 -34.66 -14.93
N VAL A 125 11.42 -33.42 -14.90
CA VAL A 125 11.13 -32.62 -16.10
C VAL A 125 12.42 -32.36 -16.90
N GLN A 126 13.50 -31.96 -16.22
CA GLN A 126 14.81 -31.74 -16.86
C GLN A 126 15.38 -33.03 -17.47
N ALA A 127 15.23 -34.16 -16.77
CA ALA A 127 15.67 -35.46 -17.25
C ALA A 127 14.93 -35.89 -18.51
N GLN A 128 13.62 -35.64 -18.56
CA GLN A 128 12.81 -35.88 -19.74
C GLN A 128 13.23 -34.97 -20.91
N GLY A 129 13.44 -33.67 -20.66
CA GLY A 129 13.91 -32.73 -21.68
C GLY A 129 15.29 -33.11 -22.27
N LEU A 130 16.19 -33.68 -21.45
CA LEU A 130 17.46 -34.23 -21.93
C LEU A 130 17.29 -35.45 -22.85
N VAL A 131 16.28 -36.30 -22.60
CA VAL A 131 15.95 -37.44 -23.49
C VAL A 131 15.38 -36.93 -24.81
N ASP A 132 14.57 -35.87 -24.76
CA ASP A 132 13.92 -35.27 -25.92
C ASP A 132 14.85 -34.34 -26.72
N GLY A 133 16.08 -34.11 -26.25
CA GLY A 133 17.09 -33.30 -26.93
C GLY A 133 16.86 -31.78 -26.84
N GLU A 134 16.21 -31.33 -25.77
CA GLU A 134 15.85 -29.92 -25.53
C GLU A 134 17.09 -29.05 -25.24
N LEU A 135 17.24 -27.88 -25.88
CA LEU A 135 18.40 -27.01 -25.71
C LEU A 135 18.56 -26.53 -24.27
N TRP A 136 17.46 -26.15 -23.62
CA TRP A 136 17.50 -25.67 -22.23
C TRP A 136 18.06 -26.75 -21.30
N SER A 137 17.48 -27.95 -21.34
CA SER A 137 17.85 -29.08 -20.50
C SER A 137 19.32 -29.50 -20.71
N HIS A 138 19.81 -29.45 -21.96
CA HIS A 138 21.24 -29.63 -22.28
C HIS A 138 22.13 -28.51 -21.73
N GLY A 139 21.72 -27.25 -21.88
CA GLY A 139 22.46 -26.06 -21.43
C GLY A 139 22.62 -25.97 -19.92
N VAL A 140 21.68 -26.53 -19.16
CA VAL A 140 21.67 -26.48 -17.68
C VAL A 140 22.05 -27.80 -17.00
N ARG A 141 22.42 -28.84 -17.76
CA ARG A 141 22.75 -30.19 -17.25
C ARG A 141 23.78 -30.17 -16.10
N GLY A 142 24.86 -29.42 -16.28
CA GLY A 142 25.98 -29.35 -15.31
C GLY A 142 25.78 -28.35 -14.17
N ILE A 143 24.60 -27.73 -14.06
CA ILE A 143 24.34 -26.72 -13.03
C ILE A 143 23.80 -27.40 -11.78
N ALA A 144 24.63 -27.48 -10.75
CA ALA A 144 24.18 -27.79 -9.40
C ALA A 144 23.38 -26.61 -8.83
N THR A 145 22.36 -26.91 -8.04
CA THR A 145 21.44 -25.95 -7.43
C THR A 145 21.49 -26.05 -5.91
N ALA A 146 21.77 -24.92 -5.27
CA ALA A 146 21.71 -24.74 -3.82
C ALA A 146 20.83 -23.52 -3.54
N ASP A 147 19.52 -23.75 -3.45
CA ASP A 147 18.53 -22.68 -3.40
C ASP A 147 17.49 -22.91 -2.27
N PRO A 148 17.59 -22.18 -1.15
CA PRO A 148 16.61 -22.25 -0.07
C PRO A 148 15.26 -21.67 -0.51
N LEU A 149 15.24 -20.79 -1.52
CA LEU A 149 14.03 -20.09 -1.94
C LEU A 149 13.01 -21.05 -2.56
N THR A 150 13.43 -22.20 -3.09
CA THR A 150 12.53 -23.27 -3.54
C THR A 150 11.61 -23.75 -2.41
N ALA A 151 12.18 -24.07 -1.25
CA ALA A 151 11.41 -24.50 -0.08
C ALA A 151 10.60 -23.34 0.55
N VAL A 152 11.16 -22.12 0.56
CA VAL A 152 10.44 -20.92 1.03
C VAL A 152 9.20 -20.64 0.17
N ALA A 153 9.32 -20.72 -1.16
CA ALA A 153 8.21 -20.51 -2.08
C ALA A 153 7.12 -21.59 -1.91
N GLY A 154 7.53 -22.86 -1.79
CA GLY A 154 6.61 -23.97 -1.56
C GLY A 154 5.83 -23.86 -0.26
N VAL A 155 6.50 -23.56 0.86
CA VAL A 155 5.83 -23.41 2.17
C VAL A 155 4.93 -22.17 2.22
N LEU A 156 5.28 -21.10 1.52
CA LEU A 156 4.44 -19.91 1.42
C LEU A 156 3.18 -20.19 0.59
N ALA A 157 3.30 -20.94 -0.50
CA ALA A 157 2.15 -21.39 -1.28
C ALA A 157 1.22 -22.30 -0.46
N LEU A 158 1.81 -23.17 0.36
CA LEU A 158 1.09 -24.03 1.31
C LEU A 158 0.35 -23.21 2.37
N SER A 159 1.02 -22.25 3.02
CA SER A 159 0.44 -21.43 4.08
C SER A 159 -0.68 -20.51 3.62
N SER A 160 -0.72 -20.19 2.32
CA SER A 160 -1.83 -19.44 1.72
C SER A 160 -3.21 -20.08 1.96
N ALA A 161 -3.28 -21.40 2.22
CA ALA A 161 -4.53 -22.08 2.53
C ALA A 161 -5.14 -21.64 3.88
N TRP A 162 -4.31 -21.25 4.86
CA TRP A 162 -4.76 -20.74 6.16
C TRP A 162 -4.90 -19.20 6.18
N ALA A 163 -4.44 -18.51 5.14
CA ALA A 163 -4.67 -17.08 4.99
C ALA A 163 -6.14 -16.77 4.64
N GLY A 164 -6.61 -15.58 5.04
CA GLY A 164 -7.90 -15.04 4.63
C GLY A 164 -8.04 -14.92 3.10
N VAL A 165 -9.27 -14.81 2.60
CA VAL A 165 -9.59 -14.91 1.15
C VAL A 165 -8.75 -13.96 0.28
N LEU A 166 -8.60 -12.70 0.72
CA LEU A 166 -7.80 -11.68 0.01
C LEU A 166 -6.31 -12.06 -0.01
N TRP A 167 -5.71 -12.31 1.16
CA TRP A 167 -4.29 -12.65 1.27
C TRP A 167 -3.93 -13.95 0.55
N ARG A 168 -4.81 -14.95 0.56
CA ARG A 168 -4.64 -16.19 -0.22
C ARG A 168 -4.46 -15.90 -1.70
N ARG A 169 -5.31 -15.04 -2.28
CA ARG A 169 -5.22 -14.65 -3.70
C ARG A 169 -3.93 -13.87 -3.97
N ARG A 170 -3.62 -12.88 -3.13
CA ARG A 170 -2.40 -12.05 -3.27
C ARG A 170 -1.14 -12.89 -3.24
N ILE A 171 -1.00 -13.77 -2.25
CA ILE A 171 0.16 -14.66 -2.12
C ILE A 171 0.28 -15.50 -3.39
N ARG A 172 -0.78 -16.20 -3.83
CA ARG A 172 -0.71 -17.10 -4.99
C ARG A 172 -0.39 -16.37 -6.30
N VAL A 173 -1.03 -15.23 -6.56
CA VAL A 173 -0.82 -14.46 -7.79
C VAL A 173 0.57 -13.81 -7.80
N VAL A 174 0.95 -13.10 -6.74
CA VAL A 174 2.25 -12.42 -6.68
C VAL A 174 3.39 -13.44 -6.70
N LEU A 175 3.32 -14.48 -5.86
CA LEU A 175 4.35 -15.52 -5.81
C LEU A 175 4.48 -16.24 -7.14
N GLY A 176 3.36 -16.61 -7.76
CA GLY A 176 3.35 -17.26 -9.07
C GLY A 176 3.94 -16.38 -10.17
N VAL A 177 3.58 -15.09 -10.21
CA VAL A 177 4.08 -14.14 -11.23
C VAL A 177 5.56 -13.83 -11.02
N VAL A 178 6.03 -13.67 -9.79
CA VAL A 178 7.46 -13.49 -9.51
C VAL A 178 8.26 -14.68 -10.00
N VAL A 179 7.90 -15.90 -9.60
CA VAL A 179 8.64 -17.11 -10.02
C VAL A 179 8.54 -17.33 -11.53
N LEU A 180 7.38 -17.05 -12.14
CA LEU A 180 7.23 -17.11 -13.59
C LEU A 180 8.18 -16.13 -14.30
N VAL A 181 8.33 -14.89 -13.82
CA VAL A 181 9.27 -13.93 -14.41
C VAL A 181 10.71 -14.42 -14.28
N PHE A 182 11.11 -14.98 -13.13
CA PHE A 182 12.45 -15.57 -12.98
C PHE A 182 12.66 -16.75 -13.94
N LEU A 183 11.69 -17.67 -14.06
CA LEU A 183 11.77 -18.78 -15.00
C LEU A 183 11.89 -18.29 -16.45
N LEU A 184 11.12 -17.27 -16.83
CA LEU A 184 11.12 -16.73 -18.18
C LEU A 184 12.43 -15.98 -18.52
N TYR A 185 13.00 -15.20 -17.60
CA TYR A 185 14.16 -14.34 -17.88
C TYR A 185 15.51 -14.94 -17.45
N SER A 186 15.58 -15.63 -16.30
CA SER A 186 16.79 -16.30 -15.79
C SER A 186 16.87 -17.73 -16.32
N GLY A 187 15.83 -18.53 -16.08
CA GLY A 187 15.72 -19.91 -16.54
C GLY A 187 16.74 -20.86 -15.92
N GLN A 188 17.16 -20.63 -14.68
CA GLN A 188 17.97 -21.62 -13.95
C GLN A 188 17.11 -22.83 -13.56
N PRO A 189 17.70 -24.02 -13.33
CA PRO A 189 16.93 -25.16 -12.83
C PRO A 189 16.18 -24.86 -11.52
N SER A 190 16.77 -24.05 -10.64
CA SER A 190 16.13 -23.57 -9.41
C SER A 190 14.82 -22.80 -9.66
N ASP A 191 14.69 -22.08 -10.78
CA ASP A 191 13.46 -21.36 -11.12
C ASP A 191 12.30 -22.31 -11.46
N LEU A 192 12.61 -23.42 -12.15
CA LEU A 192 11.64 -24.49 -12.41
C LEU A 192 11.25 -25.20 -11.11
N TYR A 193 12.22 -25.46 -10.23
CA TYR A 193 11.99 -26.15 -8.96
C TYR A 193 11.09 -25.33 -8.05
N ARG A 194 11.30 -24.00 -7.97
CA ARG A 194 10.43 -23.04 -7.27
C ARG A 194 8.99 -23.09 -7.80
N LEU A 195 8.80 -23.11 -9.12
CA LEU A 195 7.47 -23.14 -9.72
C LEU A 195 6.72 -24.42 -9.33
N LEU A 196 7.39 -25.56 -9.43
CA LEU A 196 6.80 -26.85 -9.06
C LEU A 196 6.56 -26.95 -7.54
N ALA A 197 7.46 -26.43 -6.72
CA ALA A 197 7.27 -26.34 -5.27
C ALA A 197 6.03 -25.50 -4.90
N ILE A 198 5.77 -24.39 -5.60
CA ILE A 198 4.55 -23.58 -5.43
C ILE A 198 3.30 -24.39 -5.79
N LEU A 199 3.31 -25.11 -6.91
CA LEU A 199 2.18 -25.94 -7.33
C LEU A 199 1.89 -27.04 -6.30
N VAL A 200 2.93 -27.74 -5.85
CA VAL A 200 2.84 -28.76 -4.79
C VAL A 200 2.28 -28.14 -3.51
N GLY A 201 2.84 -27.02 -3.04
CA GLY A 201 2.36 -26.31 -1.86
C GLY A 201 0.89 -25.91 -1.97
N GLY A 202 0.46 -25.40 -3.13
CA GLY A 202 -0.93 -25.05 -3.40
C GLY A 202 -1.89 -26.24 -3.35
N VAL A 203 -1.50 -27.37 -3.96
CA VAL A 203 -2.29 -28.62 -3.94
C VAL A 203 -2.38 -29.19 -2.54
N VAL A 204 -1.25 -29.34 -1.85
CA VAL A 204 -1.20 -29.86 -0.47
C VAL A 204 -1.99 -28.96 0.47
N GLY A 205 -1.89 -27.64 0.33
CA GLY A 205 -2.67 -26.69 1.12
C GLY A 205 -4.18 -26.81 0.89
N ALA A 206 -4.61 -27.00 -0.36
CA ALA A 206 -6.02 -27.22 -0.67
C ALA A 206 -6.57 -28.56 -0.12
N LEU A 207 -5.72 -29.59 -0.02
CA LEU A 207 -6.08 -30.87 0.59
C LEU A 207 -6.17 -30.79 2.12
N LEU A 208 -5.23 -30.08 2.76
CA LEU A 208 -5.14 -29.97 4.22
C LEU A 208 -6.15 -28.99 4.82
N HIS A 209 -6.59 -27.98 4.06
CA HIS A 209 -7.53 -26.99 4.55
C HIS A 209 -8.59 -26.67 3.51
N ARG A 210 -9.80 -27.23 3.70
CA ARG A 210 -11.00 -26.82 2.98
C ARG A 210 -11.68 -25.69 3.76
N PRO A 211 -11.83 -24.48 3.19
CA PRO A 211 -12.49 -23.39 3.90
C PRO A 211 -13.93 -23.77 4.26
N ALA A 212 -14.31 -23.54 5.51
CA ALA A 212 -15.70 -23.64 5.96
C ALA A 212 -16.48 -22.47 5.37
N GLY A 213 -17.25 -22.72 4.31
CA GLY A 213 -18.00 -21.71 3.59
C GLY A 213 -18.01 -22.05 2.10
N GLY A 214 -19.19 -22.40 1.58
CA GLY A 214 -19.38 -22.75 0.18
C GLY A 214 -18.83 -21.68 -0.76
N ALA A 215 -18.45 -22.12 -1.97
CA ALA A 215 -17.92 -21.33 -3.06
C ALA A 215 -18.93 -20.29 -3.61
N LEU A 216 -19.37 -19.36 -2.77
CA LEU A 216 -19.88 -18.09 -3.24
C LEU A 216 -18.65 -17.26 -3.57
N TRP A 217 -18.40 -17.14 -4.87
CA TRP A 217 -17.46 -16.23 -5.48
C TRP A 217 -17.78 -14.82 -4.98
N GLN A 218 -17.29 -14.45 -3.79
CA GLN A 218 -17.30 -13.06 -3.34
C GLN A 218 -16.51 -12.30 -4.40
N ARG A 219 -17.26 -11.53 -5.20
CA ARG A 219 -16.74 -10.69 -6.27
C ARG A 219 -15.55 -9.93 -5.71
N SER A 220 -14.38 -10.13 -6.32
CA SER A 220 -13.20 -9.33 -6.03
C SER A 220 -13.58 -7.86 -6.19
N SER A 221 -13.33 -7.04 -5.17
CA SER A 221 -13.61 -5.60 -5.24
C SER A 221 -12.81 -5.00 -6.41
N HIS A 222 -13.28 -3.88 -6.98
CA HIS A 222 -12.51 -3.21 -8.03
C HIS A 222 -11.12 -2.85 -7.50
N HIS A 223 -11.00 -2.49 -6.22
CA HIS A 223 -9.74 -2.30 -5.52
C HIS A 223 -8.78 -3.51 -5.60
N GLU A 224 -9.24 -4.72 -5.25
CA GLU A 224 -8.38 -5.91 -5.24
C GLU A 224 -7.86 -6.23 -6.65
N VAL A 225 -8.73 -6.17 -7.67
CA VAL A 225 -8.34 -6.39 -9.07
C VAL A 225 -7.31 -5.34 -9.52
N ARG A 226 -7.51 -4.06 -9.19
CA ARG A 226 -6.59 -2.95 -9.53
C ARG A 226 -5.20 -3.15 -8.92
N VAL A 227 -5.13 -3.51 -7.64
CA VAL A 227 -3.87 -3.72 -6.92
C VAL A 227 -3.14 -4.95 -7.47
N MET A 228 -3.86 -6.03 -7.78
CA MET A 228 -3.26 -7.22 -8.40
C MET A 228 -2.72 -6.92 -9.80
N LEU A 229 -3.48 -6.26 -10.66
CA LEU A 229 -3.01 -5.87 -11.99
C LEU A 229 -1.81 -4.92 -11.92
N ALA A 230 -1.81 -3.96 -10.98
CA ALA A 230 -0.68 -3.08 -10.74
C ALA A 230 0.58 -3.87 -10.35
N ALA A 231 0.46 -4.81 -9.40
CA ALA A 231 1.57 -5.67 -8.99
C ALA A 231 2.09 -6.52 -10.16
N VAL A 232 1.20 -7.14 -10.94
CA VAL A 232 1.58 -7.94 -12.11
C VAL A 232 2.32 -7.08 -13.14
N VAL A 233 1.80 -5.90 -13.49
CA VAL A 233 2.46 -4.99 -14.44
C VAL A 233 3.81 -4.52 -13.93
N ALA A 234 3.93 -4.22 -12.64
CA ALA A 234 5.21 -3.84 -12.04
C ALA A 234 6.23 -5.00 -12.10
N ILE A 235 5.83 -6.21 -11.72
CA ILE A 235 6.69 -7.40 -11.73
C ILE A 235 7.13 -7.75 -13.16
N LEU A 236 6.20 -7.77 -14.11
CA LEU A 236 6.51 -7.99 -15.53
C LEU A 236 7.47 -6.91 -16.07
N GLY A 237 7.28 -5.65 -15.67
CA GLY A 237 8.18 -4.56 -16.04
C GLY A 237 9.62 -4.76 -15.52
N THR A 238 9.80 -5.43 -14.37
CA THR A 238 11.15 -5.69 -13.80
C THR A 238 11.92 -6.81 -14.48
N GLY A 239 11.28 -7.60 -15.36
CA GLY A 239 11.89 -8.74 -16.06
C GLY A 239 13.25 -8.43 -16.71
N PRO A 240 13.39 -7.37 -17.52
CA PRO A 240 14.68 -6.98 -18.10
C PRO A 240 15.78 -6.75 -17.05
N VAL A 241 15.45 -6.15 -15.90
CA VAL A 241 16.43 -5.90 -14.82
C VAL A 241 16.86 -7.19 -14.13
N ILE A 242 15.94 -8.14 -13.92
CA ILE A 242 16.28 -9.47 -13.39
C ILE A 242 17.31 -10.14 -14.30
N ALA A 243 17.11 -10.01 -15.60
CA ALA A 243 17.99 -10.59 -16.60
C ALA A 243 19.36 -9.89 -16.70
N LEU A 244 19.44 -8.58 -16.40
CA LEU A 244 20.71 -7.85 -16.22
C LEU A 244 21.53 -8.40 -15.04
N LEU A 245 20.85 -8.77 -13.95
CA LEU A 245 21.46 -9.18 -12.68
C LEU A 245 21.79 -10.68 -12.64
N SER A 246 21.14 -11.50 -13.46
CA SER A 246 21.36 -12.94 -13.50
C SER A 246 22.71 -13.27 -14.15
N ARG A 247 23.49 -14.13 -13.47
CA ARG A 247 24.79 -14.64 -13.96
C ARG A 247 24.64 -15.65 -15.09
N SER A 248 23.45 -16.26 -15.24
CA SER A 248 23.14 -17.24 -16.26
C SER A 248 21.79 -16.94 -16.92
N ARG A 249 21.72 -17.17 -18.23
CA ARG A 249 20.67 -16.64 -19.12
C ARG A 249 20.15 -17.77 -20.00
N TYR A 250 19.39 -18.68 -19.41
CA TYR A 250 18.86 -19.86 -20.09
C TYR A 250 17.34 -19.77 -20.32
N GLY A 251 16.67 -18.78 -19.75
CA GLY A 251 15.21 -18.61 -19.88
C GLY A 251 14.76 -18.32 -21.32
N PRO A 252 13.50 -18.64 -21.67
CA PRO A 252 12.93 -18.35 -22.99
C PRO A 252 12.97 -16.87 -23.38
N LEU A 253 12.96 -15.94 -22.42
CA LEU A 253 13.07 -14.49 -22.65
C LEU A 253 14.49 -13.97 -22.40
N ALA A 254 15.45 -14.84 -22.07
CA ALA A 254 16.84 -14.46 -21.85
C ALA A 254 17.52 -13.82 -23.09
N PRO A 255 17.18 -14.15 -24.35
CA PRO A 255 17.69 -13.41 -25.51
C PRO A 255 17.34 -11.92 -25.49
N ILE A 256 16.19 -11.54 -24.91
CA ILE A 256 15.83 -10.13 -24.69
C ILE A 256 16.86 -9.48 -23.76
N ALA A 257 17.32 -10.18 -22.73
CA ALA A 257 18.34 -9.68 -21.80
C ALA A 257 19.68 -9.40 -22.46
N LEU A 258 20.03 -10.18 -23.48
CA LEU A 258 21.22 -9.91 -24.30
C LEU A 258 21.09 -8.53 -24.92
N LEU A 259 19.91 -8.16 -25.44
CA LEU A 259 19.66 -6.82 -25.95
C LEU A 259 19.95 -5.73 -24.88
N PHE A 260 19.66 -5.97 -23.59
CA PHE A 260 19.83 -4.98 -22.52
C PHE A 260 21.24 -4.87 -21.93
N VAL A 261 22.13 -5.86 -22.13
CA VAL A 261 23.50 -5.85 -21.59
C VAL A 261 24.51 -5.64 -22.69
N ASP A 262 25.16 -4.48 -22.67
CA ASP A 262 26.43 -4.29 -23.31
C ASP A 262 27.47 -5.17 -22.59
N ASP A 263 28.02 -6.17 -23.27
CA ASP A 263 29.16 -6.91 -22.72
C ASP A 263 30.31 -5.90 -22.58
N ARG A 264 30.50 -5.40 -21.36
CA ARG A 264 31.62 -4.55 -20.98
C ARG A 264 32.89 -5.36 -21.06
N VAL A 265 33.40 -5.59 -22.26
CA VAL A 265 34.82 -5.84 -22.41
C VAL A 265 35.48 -4.45 -22.33
N PRO A 266 36.35 -4.19 -21.35
CA PRO A 266 37.10 -2.94 -21.29
C PRO A 266 37.77 -2.69 -22.65
N GLY A 267 37.62 -1.50 -23.23
CA GLY A 267 38.12 -1.22 -24.59
C GLY A 267 39.63 -1.48 -24.75
N ASP A 268 40.36 -1.38 -23.65
CA ASP A 268 41.75 -1.75 -23.41
C ASP A 268 42.01 -3.27 -23.52
N ALA A 269 41.06 -4.12 -23.13
CA ALA A 269 41.13 -5.58 -23.27
C ALA A 269 40.63 -6.10 -24.63
N ILE A 270 39.83 -5.32 -25.37
CA ILE A 270 39.44 -5.61 -26.77
C ILE A 270 40.57 -5.19 -27.71
N SER A 271 41.07 -3.96 -27.56
CA SER A 271 42.16 -3.44 -28.40
C SER A 271 43.42 -4.30 -28.34
N THR A 272 43.79 -4.81 -27.16
CA THR A 272 44.92 -5.74 -27.01
C THR A 272 44.69 -7.09 -27.69
N ARG A 273 43.46 -7.63 -27.68
CA ARG A 273 43.09 -8.85 -28.42
C ARG A 273 43.09 -8.63 -29.93
N CYS A 274 42.43 -7.57 -30.38
CA CYS A 274 42.36 -7.12 -31.76
C CYS A 274 43.71 -6.77 -32.40
N LEU A 275 44.68 -6.30 -31.61
CA LEU A 275 46.04 -6.02 -32.07
C LEU A 275 46.92 -7.27 -32.13
N SER A 276 46.54 -8.35 -31.43
CA SER A 276 47.31 -9.60 -31.34
C SER A 276 46.91 -10.67 -32.36
N SER A 277 45.70 -10.58 -32.91
CA SER A 277 45.15 -11.45 -33.95
C SER A 277 44.56 -10.57 -35.04
N ASP A 278 45.07 -10.65 -36.27
CA ASP A 278 44.79 -9.79 -37.43
C ASP A 278 43.42 -9.08 -37.43
N PHE A 279 43.42 -7.81 -37.84
CA PHE A 279 42.26 -6.92 -37.96
C PHE A 279 41.15 -7.55 -38.83
N THR A 280 40.21 -8.24 -38.19
CA THR A 280 39.06 -8.89 -38.82
C THR A 280 37.81 -8.02 -38.69
N HIS A 281 36.79 -8.25 -39.55
CA HIS A 281 35.50 -7.54 -39.46
C HIS A 281 34.84 -7.69 -38.08
N ASP A 282 34.99 -8.87 -37.45
CA ASP A 282 34.45 -9.16 -36.13
C ASP A 282 35.09 -8.27 -35.03
N CYS A 283 36.39 -8.00 -35.13
CA CYS A 283 37.10 -7.10 -34.22
C CYS A 283 36.61 -5.64 -34.32
N LEU A 284 36.37 -5.14 -35.54
CA LEU A 284 35.81 -3.80 -35.76
C LEU A 284 34.39 -3.68 -35.18
N GLN A 285 33.59 -4.74 -35.31
CA GLN A 285 32.24 -4.80 -34.76
C GLN A 285 32.25 -4.81 -33.22
N GLU A 286 33.17 -5.53 -32.58
CA GLU A 286 33.34 -5.53 -31.12
C GLU A 286 33.78 -4.16 -30.56
N ILE A 287 34.67 -3.45 -31.24
CA ILE A 287 35.10 -2.10 -30.85
C ILE A 287 33.97 -1.07 -31.01
N MET A 288 33.17 -1.18 -32.08
CA MET A 288 32.01 -0.31 -32.31
C MET A 288 30.93 -0.53 -31.23
N LEU A 289 30.65 -1.79 -30.87
CA LEU A 289 29.72 -2.13 -29.78
C LEU A 289 30.16 -1.55 -28.44
N ALA A 290 31.44 -1.66 -28.09
CA ALA A 290 31.99 -1.07 -26.86
C ALA A 290 31.88 0.47 -26.80
N ARG A 291 31.86 1.15 -27.96
CA ARG A 291 31.67 2.61 -28.06
C ARG A 291 30.20 3.03 -27.87
N ILE A 292 29.26 2.15 -28.18
CA ILE A 292 27.81 2.39 -28.11
C ILE A 292 27.30 2.38 -26.67
N GLY A 293 27.60 1.36 -25.85
CA GLY A 293 27.13 1.32 -24.45
C GLY A 293 28.09 1.88 -23.41
N GLY A 294 29.20 2.50 -23.84
CA GLY A 294 30.05 3.35 -23.01
C GLY A 294 29.40 4.67 -22.61
N GLY A 295 28.44 4.67 -21.67
CA GLY A 295 27.88 5.92 -21.12
C GLY A 295 26.56 5.75 -20.36
N ALA A 296 26.16 6.76 -19.59
CA ALA A 296 24.93 6.72 -18.80
C ALA A 296 23.63 6.77 -19.64
N GLY A 297 23.67 7.37 -20.84
CA GLY A 297 22.49 7.57 -21.69
C GLY A 297 21.78 6.29 -22.14
N PRO A 298 22.45 5.36 -22.84
CA PRO A 298 21.86 4.08 -23.26
C PRO A 298 21.33 3.23 -22.09
N ILE A 299 22.00 3.27 -20.94
CA ILE A 299 21.54 2.59 -19.71
C ILE A 299 20.24 3.20 -19.18
N LEU A 300 20.13 4.53 -19.16
CA LEU A 300 18.91 5.20 -18.75
C LEU A 300 17.75 4.90 -19.72
N LEU A 301 18.03 4.85 -21.01
CA LEU A 301 17.04 4.55 -22.04
C LEU A 301 16.55 3.09 -21.96
N SER A 302 17.42 2.16 -21.59
CA SER A 302 17.09 0.74 -21.44
C SER A 302 16.15 0.46 -20.24
N VAL A 303 16.21 1.30 -19.21
CA VAL A 303 15.34 1.24 -18.03
C VAL A 303 14.04 2.06 -18.21
N ALA A 304 13.94 2.89 -19.25
CA ALA A 304 12.83 3.81 -19.42
C ALA A 304 11.43 3.15 -19.59
N PRO A 305 11.27 2.06 -20.37
CA PRO A 305 9.99 1.34 -20.43
C PRO A 305 9.56 0.78 -19.07
N LEU A 306 10.52 0.30 -18.26
CA LEU A 306 10.24 -0.14 -16.88
C LEU A 306 9.72 1.03 -16.04
N LEU A 307 10.37 2.20 -16.08
CA LEU A 307 9.90 3.37 -15.32
C LEU A 307 8.49 3.78 -15.72
N ALA A 308 8.16 3.75 -17.02
CA ALA A 308 6.82 4.04 -17.49
C ALA A 308 5.79 2.98 -17.03
N LEU A 309 6.15 1.68 -17.03
CA LEU A 309 5.30 0.62 -16.50
C LEU A 309 5.12 0.71 -14.98
N LEU A 310 6.13 1.15 -14.22
CA LEU A 310 6.00 1.39 -12.78
C LEU A 310 5.08 2.58 -12.49
N VAL A 311 5.19 3.66 -13.26
CA VAL A 311 4.27 4.81 -13.19
C VAL A 311 2.84 4.38 -13.55
N ALA A 312 2.69 3.55 -14.58
CA ALA A 312 1.41 2.99 -14.95
C ALA A 312 0.87 2.08 -13.83
N ALA A 313 1.67 1.17 -13.27
CA ALA A 313 1.30 0.33 -12.13
C ALA A 313 0.82 1.16 -10.93
N TYR A 314 1.53 2.24 -10.59
CA TYR A 314 1.10 3.19 -9.56
C TYR A 314 -0.27 3.83 -9.86
N GLY A 315 -0.51 4.23 -11.11
CA GLY A 315 -1.82 4.74 -11.54
C GLY A 315 -2.92 3.67 -11.55
N LEU A 316 -2.59 2.43 -11.94
CA LEU A 316 -3.49 1.27 -11.93
C LEU A 316 -3.96 0.97 -10.50
N ALA A 317 -3.03 0.94 -9.54
CA ALA A 317 -3.37 0.71 -8.12
C ALA A 317 -4.37 1.75 -7.57
N ARG A 318 -4.41 2.95 -8.17
CA ARG A 318 -5.36 4.02 -7.82
C ARG A 318 -6.60 4.08 -8.71
N GLY A 319 -6.82 3.11 -9.58
CA GLY A 319 -8.01 3.04 -10.44
C GLY A 319 -8.03 4.01 -11.61
N ARG A 320 -6.88 4.59 -12.00
CA ARG A 320 -6.80 5.58 -13.10
C ARG A 320 -6.89 4.92 -14.46
N ARG A 321 -7.87 5.32 -15.27
CA ARG A 321 -8.05 4.79 -16.63
C ARG A 321 -6.95 5.24 -17.60
N PHE A 322 -6.37 6.42 -17.39
CA PHE A 322 -5.19 6.85 -18.14
C PHE A 322 -4.02 5.88 -17.99
N ALA A 323 -3.81 5.34 -16.78
CA ALA A 323 -2.72 4.41 -16.50
C ALA A 323 -2.88 3.06 -17.23
N VAL A 324 -4.12 2.60 -17.45
CA VAL A 324 -4.42 1.45 -18.32
C VAL A 324 -3.88 1.70 -19.72
N TRP A 325 -4.23 2.83 -20.32
CA TRP A 325 -3.79 3.16 -21.68
C TRP A 325 -2.30 3.41 -21.78
N LEU A 326 -1.67 3.99 -20.75
CA LEU A 326 -0.22 4.12 -20.67
C LEU A 326 0.45 2.73 -20.66
N ALA A 327 0.03 1.83 -19.77
CA ALA A 327 0.57 0.47 -19.71
C ALA A 327 0.33 -0.32 -21.01
N VAL A 328 -0.86 -0.22 -21.59
CA VAL A 328 -1.20 -0.86 -22.88
C VAL A 328 -0.31 -0.32 -23.99
N SER A 329 -0.12 1.00 -24.07
CA SER A 329 0.72 1.62 -25.11
C SER A 329 2.18 1.19 -24.98
N VAL A 330 2.72 1.16 -23.77
CA VAL A 330 4.11 0.72 -23.54
C VAL A 330 4.27 -0.78 -23.83
N ASN A 331 3.33 -1.64 -23.41
CA ASN A 331 3.39 -3.06 -23.72
C ASN A 331 3.23 -3.33 -25.23
N LEU A 332 2.34 -2.62 -25.92
CA LEU A 332 2.22 -2.73 -27.38
C LEU A 332 3.50 -2.27 -28.08
N LEU A 333 4.10 -1.16 -27.64
CA LEU A 333 5.39 -0.71 -28.15
C LEU A 333 6.46 -1.79 -27.96
N LEU A 334 6.57 -2.38 -26.77
CA LEU A 334 7.52 -3.46 -26.50
C LEU A 334 7.24 -4.70 -27.37
N ALA A 335 5.97 -5.08 -27.56
CA ALA A 335 5.61 -6.21 -28.41
C ALA A 335 6.00 -5.97 -29.89
N VAL A 336 5.75 -4.76 -30.41
CA VAL A 336 6.11 -4.36 -31.78
C VAL A 336 7.62 -4.29 -31.94
N LEU A 337 8.34 -3.68 -30.99
CA LEU A 337 9.80 -3.60 -31.03
C LEU A 337 10.45 -4.98 -30.95
N SER A 338 9.95 -5.87 -30.09
CA SER A 338 10.38 -7.27 -30.06
C SER A 338 10.13 -7.95 -31.41
N ALA A 339 8.92 -7.82 -31.97
CA ALA A 339 8.60 -8.43 -33.27
C ALA A 339 9.48 -7.91 -34.40
N TYR A 340 9.76 -6.60 -34.44
CA TYR A 340 10.65 -5.98 -35.42
C TYR A 340 12.10 -6.46 -35.28
N ALA A 341 12.68 -6.31 -34.08
CA ALA A 341 14.07 -6.70 -33.80
C ALA A 341 14.30 -8.18 -34.13
N PHE A 342 13.34 -9.04 -33.80
CA PHE A 342 13.46 -10.48 -34.06
C PHE A 342 13.13 -10.88 -35.50
N GLY A 343 12.17 -10.23 -36.17
CA GLY A 343 11.91 -10.45 -37.59
C GLY A 343 13.14 -10.14 -38.45
N MET A 344 13.90 -9.11 -38.08
CA MET A 344 15.16 -8.74 -38.73
C MET A 344 16.28 -9.76 -38.47
N LEU A 345 16.39 -10.28 -37.24
CA LEU A 345 17.39 -11.30 -36.87
C LEU A 345 17.18 -12.63 -37.60
N VAL A 346 15.92 -13.04 -37.78
CA VAL A 346 15.58 -14.25 -38.56
C VAL A 346 15.86 -14.05 -40.05
N HIS A 347 15.64 -12.85 -40.58
CA HIS A 347 15.87 -12.54 -42.00
C HIS A 347 17.35 -12.41 -42.38
N ARG A 348 18.22 -12.03 -41.44
CA ARG A 348 19.66 -11.78 -41.68
C ARG A 348 20.58 -12.98 -41.39
N ASP A 349 20.04 -14.20 -41.22
CA ASP A 349 20.82 -15.43 -40.89
C ASP A 349 21.77 -15.27 -39.68
N MET A 350 21.48 -14.32 -38.78
CA MET A 350 22.33 -13.97 -37.64
C MET A 350 22.07 -14.87 -36.42
N VAL A 351 21.23 -15.90 -36.58
CA VAL A 351 21.15 -17.04 -35.67
C VAL A 351 22.40 -17.87 -35.93
N SER A 352 23.43 -17.70 -35.10
CA SER A 352 24.78 -18.25 -35.30
C SER A 352 24.83 -19.62 -35.99
N PRO A 353 25.85 -19.93 -36.82
CA PRO A 353 26.03 -21.25 -37.44
C PRO A 353 26.14 -22.43 -36.44
N ARG A 354 26.23 -22.13 -35.12
CA ARG A 354 26.21 -23.12 -34.04
C ARG A 354 24.79 -23.57 -33.64
N LEU A 355 23.76 -22.76 -33.90
CA LEU A 355 22.36 -23.08 -33.64
C LEU A 355 21.71 -23.88 -34.78
N SER A 356 22.26 -23.80 -35.99
CA SER A 356 21.82 -24.58 -37.17
C SER A 356 22.31 -26.04 -37.19
N ALA A 357 23.07 -26.47 -36.17
CA ALA A 357 23.66 -27.81 -36.11
C ALA A 357 22.75 -28.88 -35.47
N SER A 358 21.65 -28.50 -34.80
CA SER A 358 20.70 -29.43 -34.16
C SER A 358 19.25 -29.22 -34.65
N PRO A 359 18.55 -30.28 -35.11
CA PRO A 359 17.14 -30.19 -35.53
C PRO A 359 16.17 -29.68 -34.44
N SER A 360 16.52 -29.82 -33.15
CA SER A 360 15.71 -29.33 -32.01
C SER A 360 15.92 -27.84 -31.69
N ALA A 361 16.94 -27.19 -32.26
CA ALA A 361 17.32 -25.83 -31.86
C ALA A 361 16.45 -24.72 -32.46
N HIS A 362 15.94 -24.94 -33.67
CA HIS A 362 15.07 -23.99 -34.37
C HIS A 362 13.69 -23.77 -33.70
N PRO A 363 12.93 -24.81 -33.30
CA PRO A 363 11.62 -24.61 -32.69
C PRO A 363 11.69 -23.93 -31.32
N GLU A 364 12.72 -24.19 -30.51
CA GLU A 364 12.91 -23.55 -29.21
C GLU A 364 13.31 -22.08 -29.34
N ALA A 365 14.19 -21.75 -30.28
CA ALA A 365 14.49 -20.37 -30.61
C ALA A 365 13.23 -19.64 -31.06
N VAL A 366 12.43 -20.23 -31.97
CA VAL A 366 11.14 -19.65 -32.40
C VAL A 366 10.15 -19.53 -31.24
N ALA A 367 10.11 -20.47 -30.30
CA ALA A 367 9.25 -20.40 -29.12
C ALA A 367 9.64 -19.26 -28.17
N ALA A 368 10.94 -19.08 -27.92
CA ALA A 368 11.50 -17.94 -27.18
C ALA A 368 11.12 -16.60 -27.84
N LEU A 369 11.20 -16.53 -29.17
CA LEU A 369 10.79 -15.37 -29.96
C LEU A 369 9.30 -15.09 -29.82
N ILE A 370 8.44 -16.10 -29.96
CA ILE A 370 6.99 -15.95 -29.79
C ILE A 370 6.67 -15.48 -28.36
N ALA A 371 7.32 -16.05 -27.35
CA ALA A 371 7.14 -15.66 -25.96
C ALA A 371 7.48 -14.17 -25.70
N SER A 372 8.51 -13.63 -26.38
CA SER A 372 8.93 -12.23 -26.24
C SER A 372 7.90 -11.20 -26.71
N VAL A 373 7.06 -11.58 -27.68
CA VAL A 373 5.95 -10.78 -28.19
C VAL A 373 4.67 -11.09 -27.42
N ALA A 374 4.43 -12.37 -27.14
CA ALA A 374 3.21 -12.84 -26.49
C ALA A 374 3.06 -12.33 -25.06
N LEU A 375 4.15 -12.22 -24.28
CA LEU A 375 4.08 -11.74 -22.90
C LEU A 375 3.58 -10.29 -22.77
N PRO A 376 4.22 -9.28 -23.41
CA PRO A 376 3.73 -7.90 -23.36
C PRO A 376 2.36 -7.76 -24.04
N LEU A 377 2.11 -8.48 -25.13
CA LEU A 377 0.79 -8.47 -25.79
C LEU A 377 -0.31 -9.04 -24.87
N GLY A 378 -0.04 -10.15 -24.17
CA GLY A 378 -0.95 -10.75 -23.21
C GLY A 378 -1.26 -9.81 -22.04
N SER A 379 -0.24 -9.13 -21.51
CA SER A 379 -0.39 -8.07 -20.51
C SER A 379 -1.32 -6.95 -21.01
N ALA A 380 -1.11 -6.45 -22.23
CA ALA A 380 -1.97 -5.43 -22.84
C ALA A 380 -3.42 -5.92 -23.02
N ILE A 381 -3.63 -7.16 -23.49
CA ILE A 381 -4.96 -7.75 -23.67
C ILE A 381 -5.69 -7.85 -22.33
N VAL A 382 -5.04 -8.39 -21.29
CA VAL A 382 -5.63 -8.52 -19.95
C VAL A 382 -6.05 -7.15 -19.40
N LEU A 383 -5.19 -6.13 -19.55
CA LEU A 383 -5.50 -4.75 -19.13
C LEU A 383 -6.69 -4.16 -19.90
N VAL A 384 -6.79 -4.41 -21.21
CA VAL A 384 -7.93 -3.96 -22.03
C VAL A 384 -9.21 -4.69 -21.62
N LEU A 385 -9.18 -6.00 -21.38
CA LEU A 385 -10.34 -6.78 -20.96
C LEU A 385 -10.86 -6.34 -19.58
N LEU A 386 -9.94 -6.10 -18.64
CA LEU A 386 -10.25 -5.69 -17.27
C LEU A 386 -10.36 -4.16 -17.10
N ARG A 387 -10.38 -3.39 -18.20
CA ARG A 387 -10.47 -1.92 -18.18
C ARG A 387 -11.69 -1.37 -17.43
N ARG A 388 -12.77 -2.17 -17.34
CA ARG A 388 -14.01 -1.80 -16.62
C ARG A 388 -13.78 -1.60 -15.13
N HIS A 389 -12.73 -2.20 -14.55
CA HIS A 389 -12.37 -1.96 -13.16
C HIS A 389 -11.73 -0.57 -12.95
N PHE A 390 -11.31 0.15 -13.99
CA PHE A 390 -10.66 1.46 -13.89
C PHE A 390 -11.63 2.57 -14.32
N THR A 391 -12.47 2.97 -13.38
CA THR A 391 -13.60 3.90 -13.57
C THR A 391 -13.17 5.37 -13.56
N ILE A 392 -12.01 5.69 -12.96
CA ILE A 392 -11.61 7.08 -12.76
C ILE A 392 -10.95 7.64 -14.02
N LEU A 393 -11.65 8.58 -14.65
CA LEU A 393 -11.20 9.26 -15.86
C LEU A 393 -10.32 10.46 -15.49
N SER A 394 -9.18 10.61 -16.18
CA SER A 394 -8.41 11.85 -16.15
C SER A 394 -9.18 12.96 -16.87
N THR A 395 -9.02 14.20 -16.41
CA THR A 395 -9.72 15.34 -17.03
C THR A 395 -9.22 15.56 -18.46
N ALA A 396 -10.10 16.02 -19.37
CA ALA A 396 -9.70 16.33 -20.75
C ALA A 396 -8.52 17.34 -20.84
N PRO A 397 -8.44 18.40 -20.00
CA PRO A 397 -7.28 19.26 -19.93
C PRO A 397 -5.99 18.53 -19.50
N ALA A 398 -6.06 17.60 -18.55
CA ALA A 398 -4.88 16.82 -18.12
C ALA A 398 -4.34 15.94 -19.26
N ILE A 399 -5.23 15.26 -19.99
CA ILE A 399 -4.85 14.45 -21.16
C ILE A 399 -4.26 15.35 -22.26
N ARG A 400 -4.89 16.49 -22.56
CA ARG A 400 -4.38 17.45 -23.55
C ARG A 400 -3.00 17.96 -23.17
N ARG A 401 -2.78 18.33 -21.90
CA ARG A 401 -1.47 18.77 -21.40
C ARG A 401 -0.43 17.66 -21.55
N PHE A 402 -0.78 16.42 -21.24
CA PHE A 402 0.11 15.27 -21.46
C PHE A 402 0.52 15.16 -22.93
N LEU A 403 -0.45 15.07 -23.85
CA LEU A 403 -0.18 14.91 -25.29
C LEU A 403 0.63 16.07 -25.87
N VAL A 404 0.32 17.31 -25.49
CA VAL A 404 1.07 18.49 -25.94
C VAL A 404 2.49 18.49 -25.38
N THR A 405 2.65 18.17 -24.09
CA THR A 405 3.99 18.16 -23.46
C THR A 405 4.88 17.10 -24.08
N THR A 406 4.37 15.87 -24.27
CA THR A 406 5.15 14.78 -24.88
C THR A 406 5.39 15.03 -26.37
N GLY A 407 4.41 15.54 -27.10
CA GLY A 407 4.56 15.87 -28.53
C GLY A 407 5.56 16.99 -28.79
N VAL A 408 5.49 18.08 -28.01
CA VAL A 408 6.46 19.19 -28.11
C VAL A 408 7.86 18.75 -27.68
N ALA A 409 7.98 17.93 -26.63
CA ALA A 409 9.27 17.40 -26.21
C ALA A 409 9.89 16.50 -27.28
N LEU A 410 9.12 15.60 -27.89
CA LEU A 410 9.59 14.73 -28.96
C LEU A 410 10.07 15.55 -30.17
N ALA A 411 9.24 16.47 -30.66
CA ALA A 411 9.58 17.30 -31.81
C ALA A 411 10.77 18.23 -31.52
N GLY A 412 10.82 18.84 -30.33
CA GLY A 412 11.90 19.74 -29.93
C GLY A 412 13.24 19.03 -29.75
N LEU A 413 13.25 17.83 -29.16
CA LEU A 413 14.47 17.04 -28.99
C LEU A 413 14.96 16.43 -30.31
N MET A 414 14.03 16.05 -31.20
CA MET A 414 14.36 15.61 -32.56
C MET A 414 14.97 16.76 -33.38
N ALA A 415 14.36 17.95 -33.32
CA ALA A 415 14.91 19.15 -33.96
C ALA A 415 16.27 19.55 -33.38
N LEU A 416 16.47 19.40 -32.06
CA LEU A 416 17.76 19.64 -31.42
C LEU A 416 18.84 18.69 -31.93
N PHE A 417 18.53 17.39 -32.06
CA PHE A 417 19.44 16.40 -32.62
C PHE A 417 19.84 16.74 -34.06
N VAL A 418 18.85 16.99 -34.93
CA VAL A 418 19.08 17.32 -36.34
C VAL A 418 19.84 18.64 -36.49
N ALA A 419 19.45 19.70 -35.76
CA ALA A 419 20.11 21.00 -35.85
C ALA A 419 21.57 20.94 -35.36
N THR A 420 21.84 20.19 -34.28
CA THR A 420 23.21 19.99 -33.79
C THR A 420 24.03 19.18 -34.79
N GLY A 421 23.45 18.12 -35.36
CA GLY A 421 24.11 17.28 -36.37
C GLY A 421 24.47 18.06 -37.64
N LEU A 422 23.57 18.94 -38.13
CA LEU A 422 23.84 19.79 -39.29
C LEU A 422 24.85 20.90 -39.01
N ALA A 423 24.81 21.49 -37.82
CA ALA A 423 25.75 22.54 -37.43
C ALA A 423 27.19 22.02 -37.23
N LEU A 424 27.32 20.74 -36.91
CA LEU A 424 28.59 20.04 -36.66
C LEU A 424 28.70 18.80 -37.56
N SER A 425 28.42 18.96 -38.86
CA SER A 425 28.40 17.84 -39.81
C SER A 425 29.72 17.08 -39.91
N ASP A 426 30.85 17.77 -39.68
CA ASP A 426 32.20 17.19 -39.72
C ASP A 426 32.62 16.53 -38.40
N ALA A 427 31.80 16.62 -37.34
CA ALA A 427 32.11 16.10 -36.01
C ALA A 427 31.62 14.64 -35.80
N PHE A 428 31.50 13.89 -36.90
CA PHE A 428 31.10 12.50 -36.93
C PHE A 428 32.16 11.67 -37.68
N THR A 429 32.14 10.34 -37.51
CA THR A 429 33.07 9.42 -38.19
C THR A 429 33.05 9.51 -39.72
N ARG A 430 31.93 9.99 -40.29
CA ARG A 430 31.80 10.46 -41.67
C ARG A 430 30.96 11.74 -41.67
N PRO A 431 31.10 12.63 -42.66
CA PRO A 431 30.17 13.74 -42.85
C PRO A 431 28.72 13.22 -42.96
N VAL A 432 27.81 13.90 -42.26
CA VAL A 432 26.37 13.55 -42.19
C VAL A 432 25.51 14.59 -42.89
N ASP A 433 24.52 14.11 -43.65
CA ASP A 433 23.53 14.97 -44.32
C ASP A 433 22.19 14.97 -43.59
N LEU A 434 21.26 15.86 -43.99
CA LEU A 434 19.92 15.96 -43.38
C LEU A 434 19.16 14.62 -43.41
N ASN A 435 19.29 13.86 -44.50
CA ASN A 435 18.61 12.57 -44.63
C ASN A 435 19.15 11.53 -43.65
N ASP A 436 20.47 11.51 -43.43
CA ASP A 436 21.11 10.63 -42.45
C ASP A 436 20.57 10.93 -41.04
N LEU A 437 20.51 12.21 -40.67
CA LEU A 437 20.04 12.65 -39.36
C LEU A 437 18.54 12.40 -39.15
N LEU A 438 17.71 12.56 -40.18
CA LEU A 438 16.27 12.29 -40.09
C LEU A 438 15.96 10.79 -40.01
N ALA A 439 16.74 9.96 -40.70
CA ALA A 439 16.60 8.51 -40.63
C ALA A 439 17.00 7.97 -39.24
N GLU A 440 18.07 8.52 -38.66
CA GLU A 440 18.63 8.08 -37.37
C GLU A 440 17.87 8.63 -36.14
N ALA A 441 17.15 9.74 -36.29
CA ALA A 441 16.54 10.43 -35.15
C ALA A 441 15.51 9.60 -34.36
N PRO A 442 14.61 8.80 -34.99
CA PRO A 442 13.66 7.95 -34.27
C PRO A 442 14.35 6.94 -33.34
N ASP A 443 15.49 6.39 -33.77
CA ASP A 443 16.23 5.36 -33.05
C ASP A 443 16.83 5.91 -31.76
N ARG A 444 17.04 7.23 -31.65
CA ARG A 444 17.51 7.86 -30.40
C ARG A 444 16.50 7.77 -29.26
N PHE A 445 15.23 7.50 -29.54
CA PHE A 445 14.17 7.38 -28.54
C PHE A 445 13.83 5.91 -28.20
N ILE A 446 14.36 4.97 -28.98
CA ILE A 446 14.17 3.53 -28.81
C ILE A 446 15.34 2.98 -27.98
N PRO A 447 15.10 2.11 -26.98
CA PRO A 447 16.18 1.48 -26.24
C PRO A 447 17.20 0.81 -27.17
N ALA A 448 18.48 1.13 -26.98
CA ALA A 448 19.60 0.63 -27.79
C ALA A 448 19.63 -0.89 -27.93
N SER A 449 19.00 -1.59 -26.98
CA SER A 449 18.77 -3.01 -27.00
C SER A 449 18.08 -3.50 -28.27
N PHE A 450 17.06 -2.80 -28.75
CA PHE A 450 16.31 -3.21 -29.95
C PHE A 450 17.01 -2.85 -31.26
N LEU A 451 18.11 -2.08 -31.21
CA LEU A 451 18.85 -1.57 -32.37
C LEU A 451 20.09 -2.41 -32.71
N ARG A 452 20.32 -3.53 -32.02
CA ARG A 452 21.54 -4.36 -32.12
C ARG A 452 21.86 -4.95 -33.49
N GLY A 453 20.90 -4.93 -34.43
CA GLY A 453 21.04 -5.46 -35.79
C GLY A 453 21.11 -4.39 -36.87
N GLU A 454 21.02 -3.11 -36.52
CA GLU A 454 21.16 -2.01 -37.48
C GLU A 454 22.62 -1.58 -37.62
N SER A 455 23.07 -1.34 -38.85
CA SER A 455 24.39 -0.79 -39.12
C SER A 455 24.38 0.68 -38.74
N LEU A 456 25.07 1.04 -37.65
CA LEU A 456 25.28 2.45 -37.34
C LEU A 456 26.21 3.05 -38.39
N ASP A 457 25.66 3.90 -39.24
CA ASP A 457 26.39 4.50 -40.36
C ASP A 457 27.37 5.60 -39.93
N PHE A 458 27.17 6.19 -38.75
CA PHE A 458 28.03 7.25 -38.20
C PHE A 458 28.00 7.34 -36.67
N LEU A 459 29.11 7.76 -36.06
CA LEU A 459 29.25 7.99 -34.62
C LEU A 459 29.81 9.39 -34.31
N PRO A 460 29.38 10.04 -33.21
CA PRO A 460 29.91 11.34 -32.82
C PRO A 460 31.38 11.25 -32.37
N THR A 461 32.20 12.22 -32.77
CA THR A 461 33.59 12.36 -32.33
C THR A 461 33.81 13.54 -31.38
N ASP A 462 32.90 14.51 -31.38
CA ASP A 462 32.95 15.71 -30.53
C ASP A 462 32.08 15.57 -29.27
N PRO A 463 32.50 16.10 -28.10
CA PRO A 463 31.73 16.00 -26.86
C PRO A 463 30.31 16.56 -26.92
N ILE A 464 30.06 17.64 -27.69
CA ILE A 464 28.73 18.24 -27.81
C ILE A 464 27.81 17.29 -28.59
N THR A 465 28.31 16.77 -29.72
CA THR A 465 27.56 15.79 -30.52
C THR A 465 27.30 14.50 -29.76
N ASP A 466 28.25 14.03 -28.94
CA ASP A 466 28.09 12.83 -28.11
C ASP A 466 27.02 13.02 -27.01
N VAL A 467 27.03 14.17 -26.33
CA VAL A 467 26.02 14.51 -25.31
C VAL A 467 24.62 14.58 -25.92
N VAL A 468 24.46 15.23 -27.08
CA VAL A 468 23.15 15.32 -27.74
C VAL A 468 22.71 13.94 -28.24
N TYR A 469 23.61 13.20 -28.90
CA TYR A 469 23.34 11.86 -29.43
C TYR A 469 22.88 10.87 -28.35
N ARG A 470 23.54 10.86 -27.18
CA ARG A 470 23.19 9.96 -26.06
C ARG A 470 22.10 10.51 -25.13
N GLY A 471 21.86 11.82 -25.14
CA GLY A 471 21.04 12.52 -24.15
C GLY A 471 19.58 12.74 -24.53
N VAL A 472 19.26 12.92 -25.82
CA VAL A 472 17.90 13.28 -26.26
C VAL A 472 16.84 12.23 -25.89
N GLY A 473 17.13 10.94 -26.04
CA GLY A 473 16.25 9.84 -25.68
C GLY A 473 15.90 9.81 -24.19
N PRO A 474 16.90 9.72 -23.28
CA PRO A 474 16.67 9.76 -21.84
C PRO A 474 15.88 10.98 -21.37
N VAL A 475 16.20 12.17 -21.90
CA VAL A 475 15.47 13.40 -21.55
C VAL A 475 13.99 13.32 -21.95
N PHE A 476 13.68 12.80 -23.15
CA PHE A 476 12.30 12.59 -23.57
C PHE A 476 11.54 11.64 -22.62
N TRP A 477 12.14 10.50 -22.28
CA TRP A 477 11.50 9.53 -21.39
C TRP A 477 11.29 10.08 -19.96
N ILE A 478 12.22 10.90 -19.44
CA ILE A 478 12.03 11.61 -18.18
C ILE A 478 10.82 12.55 -18.27
N ILE A 479 10.71 13.32 -19.35
CA ILE A 479 9.56 14.21 -19.58
C ILE A 479 8.25 13.41 -19.67
N LEU A 480 8.25 12.29 -20.38
CA LEU A 480 7.09 11.39 -20.51
C LEU A 480 6.65 10.83 -19.16
N VAL A 481 7.59 10.38 -18.32
CA VAL A 481 7.34 9.87 -16.97
C VAL A 481 6.74 10.96 -16.08
N ILE A 482 7.32 12.16 -16.08
CA ILE A 482 6.83 13.29 -15.27
C ILE A 482 5.45 13.75 -15.75
N ALA A 483 5.24 13.86 -17.06
CA ALA A 483 3.96 14.23 -17.65
C ALA A 483 2.87 13.20 -17.32
N SER A 484 3.21 11.90 -17.36
CA SER A 484 2.32 10.80 -16.97
C SER A 484 1.92 10.89 -15.49
N LEU A 485 2.89 11.15 -14.59
CA LEU A 485 2.61 11.34 -13.16
C LEU A 485 1.65 12.51 -12.90
N ARG A 486 1.82 13.63 -13.63
CA ARG A 486 0.90 14.78 -13.54
C ARG A 486 -0.51 14.44 -14.03
N ALA A 487 -0.63 13.70 -15.14
CA ALA A 487 -1.92 13.25 -15.67
C ALA A 487 -2.64 12.24 -14.75
N ILE A 488 -1.88 11.46 -13.97
CA ILE A 488 -2.39 10.54 -12.94
C ILE A 488 -2.86 11.28 -11.67
N ALA A 489 -2.22 12.41 -11.34
CA ALA A 489 -2.50 13.19 -10.15
C ALA A 489 -3.71 14.14 -10.30
N ASP A 490 -3.98 14.64 -11.50
CA ASP A 490 -5.07 15.59 -11.78
C ASP A 490 -6.44 14.89 -11.81
N VAL A 491 -7.25 15.10 -10.77
CA VAL A 491 -8.58 14.50 -10.59
C VAL A 491 -9.55 15.56 -10.11
N ARG A 492 -10.74 15.60 -10.69
CA ARG A 492 -11.87 16.34 -10.13
C ARG A 492 -12.71 15.41 -9.28
N ILE A 493 -12.80 15.71 -7.98
CA ILE A 493 -13.88 15.21 -7.14
C ILE A 493 -15.11 16.03 -7.54
N ALA A 494 -16.11 15.39 -8.13
CA ALA A 494 -17.38 16.05 -8.39
C ALA A 494 -18.03 16.34 -7.04
N ALA A 495 -18.03 17.60 -6.60
CA ALA A 495 -18.95 18.03 -5.56
C ALA A 495 -20.37 17.77 -6.08
N VAL A 496 -21.23 17.16 -5.25
CA VAL A 496 -22.65 16.95 -5.59
C VAL A 496 -23.48 17.97 -4.81
N PRO A 497 -23.73 19.19 -5.36
CA PRO A 497 -24.55 20.21 -4.70
C PRO A 497 -25.96 19.76 -4.33
N ARG A 498 -26.49 18.71 -4.99
CA ARG A 498 -27.88 18.24 -4.80
C ARG A 498 -28.12 17.46 -3.49
N ALA A 499 -27.05 17.07 -2.78
CA ALA A 499 -27.22 16.13 -1.67
C ALA A 499 -27.59 16.78 -0.32
N GLN A 500 -27.25 18.07 -0.12
CA GLN A 500 -27.45 18.75 1.17
C GLN A 500 -28.92 18.87 1.58
N ALA A 501 -29.84 19.02 0.62
CA ALA A 501 -31.28 19.11 0.87
C ALA A 501 -31.90 17.83 1.48
N ARG A 502 -31.22 16.67 1.36
CA ARG A 502 -31.69 15.38 1.91
C ARG A 502 -31.12 15.08 3.29
N VAL A 503 -30.14 15.85 3.77
CA VAL A 503 -29.48 15.63 5.06
C VAL A 503 -30.45 15.89 6.21
N ALA A 504 -31.12 17.05 6.24
CA ALA A 504 -32.01 17.39 7.34
C ALA A 504 -33.19 16.40 7.54
N PRO A 505 -33.90 15.94 6.47
CA PRO A 505 -34.92 14.90 6.61
C PRO A 505 -34.40 13.52 7.02
N ALA A 506 -33.16 13.17 6.65
CA ALA A 506 -32.53 11.92 7.08
C ALA A 506 -32.07 12.01 8.54
N LEU A 507 -31.47 13.13 8.94
CA LEU A 507 -31.05 13.40 10.30
C LEU A 507 -32.23 13.32 11.27
N ARG A 508 -33.38 13.93 10.94
CA ARG A 508 -34.58 13.91 11.79
C ARG A 508 -35.18 12.52 12.01
N ARG A 509 -35.02 11.59 11.07
CA ARG A 509 -35.43 10.19 11.26
C ARG A 509 -34.54 9.47 12.27
N GLY A 510 -33.30 9.91 12.40
CA GLY A 510 -32.34 9.43 13.39
C GLY A 510 -31.17 8.68 12.77
N ALA A 511 -30.28 8.21 13.63
CA ALA A 511 -29.13 7.41 13.26
C ALA A 511 -28.76 6.47 14.41
N ILE A 512 -27.92 5.49 14.14
CA ILE A 512 -27.39 4.62 15.19
C ILE A 512 -26.30 5.40 15.94
N GLY A 513 -26.52 5.68 17.23
CA GLY A 513 -25.60 6.42 18.10
C GLY A 513 -25.90 7.92 18.21
N SER A 514 -24.99 8.66 18.83
CA SER A 514 -25.19 10.04 19.31
C SER A 514 -24.51 11.14 18.49
N LEU A 515 -23.68 10.75 17.52
CA LEU A 515 -22.78 11.66 16.78
C LEU A 515 -23.38 12.12 15.45
N SER A 516 -24.68 11.92 15.23
CA SER A 516 -25.35 12.09 13.94
C SER A 516 -25.38 13.54 13.45
N HIS A 517 -25.47 14.52 14.36
CA HIS A 517 -25.48 15.93 14.00
C HIS A 517 -24.17 16.40 13.34
N MET A 518 -23.03 15.75 13.62
CA MET A 518 -21.74 16.07 13.00
C MET A 518 -21.75 15.89 11.47
N ALA A 519 -22.72 15.14 10.95
CA ALA A 519 -22.95 15.03 9.51
C ALA A 519 -23.29 16.37 8.84
N THR A 520 -23.85 17.35 9.57
CA THR A 520 -24.23 18.67 9.01
C THR A 520 -23.05 19.61 8.80
N TRP A 521 -21.88 19.29 9.37
CA TRP A 521 -20.74 20.18 9.40
C TRP A 521 -20.10 20.43 8.03
N ALA A 522 -19.51 21.61 7.90
CA ALA A 522 -18.83 22.03 6.68
C ALA A 522 -17.67 21.08 6.32
N GLY A 523 -17.50 20.85 5.02
CA GLY A 523 -16.47 19.93 4.49
C GLY A 523 -16.94 18.49 4.31
N ASN A 524 -18.13 18.12 4.80
CA ASN A 524 -18.74 16.84 4.49
C ASN A 524 -19.30 16.80 3.06
N SER A 525 -19.06 15.70 2.38
CA SER A 525 -19.78 15.26 1.19
C SER A 525 -20.84 14.22 1.60
N TYR A 526 -21.83 14.01 0.74
CA TYR A 526 -22.96 13.15 1.06
C TYR A 526 -23.21 12.15 -0.06
N TRP A 527 -23.32 10.89 0.32
CA TRP A 527 -23.81 9.82 -0.53
C TRP A 527 -25.22 9.44 -0.08
N ILE A 528 -26.13 9.31 -1.04
CA ILE A 528 -27.54 9.03 -0.79
C ILE A 528 -27.84 7.65 -1.36
N ALA A 529 -28.43 6.78 -0.53
CA ALA A 529 -28.86 5.47 -0.95
C ALA A 529 -29.97 5.56 -2.02
N ALA A 530 -30.14 4.50 -2.82
CA ALA A 530 -31.10 4.51 -3.94
C ALA A 530 -32.55 4.77 -3.52
N ASP A 531 -32.90 4.46 -2.27
CA ASP A 531 -34.20 4.74 -1.67
C ASP A 531 -34.43 6.23 -1.33
N GLY A 532 -33.38 7.06 -1.42
CA GLY A 532 -33.40 8.47 -1.03
C GLY A 532 -33.56 8.71 0.47
N ARG A 533 -33.52 7.64 1.28
CA ARG A 533 -33.83 7.63 2.71
C ARG A 533 -32.57 7.61 3.55
N THR A 534 -31.58 6.81 3.20
CA THR A 534 -30.35 6.76 3.97
C THR A 534 -29.28 7.68 3.38
N VAL A 535 -28.61 8.45 4.24
CA VAL A 535 -27.54 9.37 3.85
C VAL A 535 -26.28 9.05 4.62
N VAL A 536 -25.17 8.88 3.90
CA VAL A 536 -23.83 8.72 4.50
C VAL A 536 -23.05 10.02 4.29
N ALA A 537 -22.71 10.69 5.39
CA ALA A 537 -21.82 11.84 5.38
C ALA A 537 -20.37 11.38 5.46
N TYR A 538 -19.52 11.87 4.56
CA TYR A 538 -18.13 11.44 4.44
C TYR A 538 -17.22 12.56 3.94
N ARG A 539 -15.92 12.45 4.23
CA ARG A 539 -14.87 13.31 3.68
C ARG A 539 -13.88 12.50 2.88
N VAL A 540 -13.43 13.05 1.76
CA VAL A 540 -12.37 12.45 0.95
C VAL A 540 -11.06 13.11 1.29
N VAL A 541 -10.15 12.37 1.90
CA VAL A 541 -8.80 12.85 2.23
C VAL A 541 -7.77 11.93 1.58
N GLY A 542 -7.06 12.44 0.58
CA GLY A 542 -6.16 11.62 -0.23
C GLY A 542 -6.94 10.59 -1.05
N SER A 543 -6.74 9.31 -0.76
CA SER A 543 -7.45 8.18 -1.39
C SER A 543 -8.36 7.44 -0.40
N VAL A 544 -8.82 8.11 0.65
CA VAL A 544 -9.67 7.51 1.70
C VAL A 544 -10.96 8.31 1.82
N ALA A 545 -12.10 7.63 1.79
CA ALA A 545 -13.40 8.19 2.07
C ALA A 545 -13.77 7.82 3.51
N ILE A 546 -13.66 8.79 4.42
CA ILE A 546 -13.85 8.62 5.85
C ILE A 546 -15.25 9.09 6.21
N THR A 547 -16.10 8.24 6.79
CA THR A 547 -17.42 8.67 7.25
C THR A 547 -17.33 9.56 8.47
N THR A 548 -18.34 10.41 8.64
CA THR A 548 -18.55 11.24 9.83
C THR A 548 -19.71 10.62 10.61
N ALA A 549 -19.40 9.69 11.51
CA ALA A 549 -20.35 8.86 12.25
C ALA A 549 -21.15 7.86 11.39
N ALA A 550 -22.20 7.28 11.98
CA ALA A 550 -23.07 6.28 11.38
C ALA A 550 -24.02 6.90 10.32
N PRO A 551 -24.58 6.08 9.39
CA PRO A 551 -25.54 6.57 8.40
C PRO A 551 -26.79 7.22 9.03
N LEU A 552 -27.27 8.29 8.41
CA LEU A 552 -28.51 8.99 8.78
C LEU A 552 -29.72 8.32 8.12
N GLY A 553 -30.83 8.22 8.85
CA GLY A 553 -32.04 7.52 8.43
C GLY A 553 -31.77 6.08 8.00
N PRO A 554 -31.08 5.25 8.83
CA PRO A 554 -30.81 3.87 8.49
C PRO A 554 -32.13 3.08 8.40
N PRO A 555 -32.19 2.00 7.60
CA PRO A 555 -33.30 1.05 7.68
C PRO A 555 -33.25 0.29 9.02
N ASP A 556 -34.42 -0.13 9.51
CA ASP A 556 -34.53 -0.87 10.78
C ASP A 556 -34.02 -2.32 10.66
N ASP A 557 -33.94 -2.86 9.45
CA ASP A 557 -33.46 -4.20 9.17
C ASP A 557 -31.93 -4.21 8.95
N ASP A 558 -31.23 -5.03 9.75
CA ASP A 558 -29.78 -5.21 9.69
C ASP A 558 -29.28 -5.65 8.30
N GLY A 559 -30.06 -6.49 7.60
CA GLY A 559 -29.76 -6.93 6.24
C GLY A 559 -29.77 -5.78 5.25
N ALA A 560 -30.81 -4.95 5.29
CA ALA A 560 -30.94 -3.74 4.48
C ALA A 560 -29.85 -2.71 4.83
N LEU A 561 -29.52 -2.53 6.11
CA LEU A 561 -28.45 -1.63 6.54
C LEU A 561 -27.11 -2.09 5.99
N ARG A 562 -26.79 -3.39 6.12
CA ARG A 562 -25.58 -3.99 5.55
C ARG A 562 -25.49 -3.77 4.04
N ASP A 563 -26.62 -3.90 3.33
CA ASP A 563 -26.67 -3.65 1.89
C ASP A 563 -26.40 -2.18 1.55
N VAL A 564 -26.90 -1.23 2.34
CA VAL A 564 -26.62 0.21 2.20
C VAL A 564 -25.14 0.52 2.47
N LEU A 565 -24.55 -0.03 3.54
CA LEU A 565 -23.12 0.10 3.83
C LEU A 565 -22.27 -0.46 2.66
N GLY A 566 -22.68 -1.59 2.10
CA GLY A 566 -22.06 -2.19 0.92
C GLY A 566 -22.24 -1.38 -0.37
N GLN A 567 -23.32 -0.63 -0.52
CA GLN A 567 -23.52 0.30 -1.65
C GLN A 567 -22.60 1.52 -1.53
N PHE A 568 -22.50 2.13 -0.35
CA PHE A 568 -21.55 3.22 -0.11
C PHE A 568 -20.10 2.77 -0.33
N ALA A 569 -19.74 1.58 0.17
CA ALA A 569 -18.41 1.02 -0.02
C ALA A 569 -18.08 0.82 -1.51
N ARG A 570 -19.05 0.33 -2.31
CA ARG A 570 -18.91 0.23 -3.78
C ARG A 570 -18.75 1.60 -4.43
N PHE A 571 -19.55 2.58 -4.02
CA PHE A 571 -19.41 3.96 -4.52
C PHE A 571 -18.02 4.55 -4.22
N ALA A 572 -17.48 4.33 -3.03
CA ALA A 572 -16.13 4.76 -2.68
C ALA A 572 -15.09 4.06 -3.57
N ASP A 573 -15.19 2.74 -3.74
CA ASP A 573 -14.29 1.95 -4.60
C ASP A 573 -14.37 2.38 -6.07
N ASP A 574 -15.57 2.68 -6.59
CA ASP A 574 -15.78 3.20 -7.94
C ASP A 574 -15.15 4.58 -8.16
N ASN A 575 -14.91 5.35 -7.08
CA ASN A 575 -14.17 6.61 -7.12
C ASN A 575 -12.68 6.46 -6.77
N GLY A 576 -12.20 5.23 -6.55
CA GLY A 576 -10.80 4.95 -6.17
C GLY A 576 -10.46 5.30 -4.74
N TRP A 577 -11.46 5.36 -3.86
CA TRP A 577 -11.27 5.65 -2.45
C TRP A 577 -11.39 4.36 -1.64
N THR A 578 -10.55 4.21 -0.63
CA THR A 578 -10.75 3.22 0.42
C THR A 578 -11.87 3.71 1.34
N PRO A 579 -13.02 3.02 1.43
CA PRO A 579 -14.07 3.36 2.38
C PRO A 579 -13.62 3.04 3.81
N VAL A 580 -13.85 3.98 4.73
CA VAL A 580 -13.60 3.80 6.15
C VAL A 580 -14.81 4.33 6.91
N PHE A 581 -15.47 3.46 7.66
CA PHE A 581 -16.52 3.88 8.58
C PHE A 581 -15.87 4.26 9.91
N TYR A 582 -15.88 5.54 10.26
CA TYR A 582 -15.14 6.07 11.40
C TYR A 582 -16.09 6.59 12.48
N SER A 583 -15.76 6.30 13.74
CA SER A 583 -16.55 6.67 14.92
C SER A 583 -18.00 6.17 14.85
N VAL A 584 -18.19 4.92 14.42
CA VAL A 584 -19.51 4.27 14.42
C VAL A 584 -19.67 3.40 15.68
N PRO A 585 -20.90 3.20 16.19
CA PRO A 585 -21.09 2.38 17.39
C PRO A 585 -20.63 0.93 17.22
N ALA A 586 -20.05 0.35 18.26
CA ALA A 586 -19.57 -1.03 18.24
C ALA A 586 -20.68 -2.08 17.98
N SER A 587 -21.95 -1.74 18.21
CA SER A 587 -23.11 -2.57 17.86
C SER A 587 -23.14 -2.95 16.37
N MET A 588 -22.50 -2.16 15.49
CA MET A 588 -22.41 -2.42 14.05
C MET A 588 -21.30 -3.43 13.67
N THR A 589 -20.49 -3.90 14.63
CA THR A 589 -19.39 -4.86 14.37
C THR A 589 -19.83 -6.12 13.61
N PRO A 590 -20.96 -6.78 13.94
CA PRO A 590 -21.42 -7.96 13.21
C PRO A 590 -21.66 -7.67 11.72
N LEU A 591 -22.24 -6.51 11.38
CA LEU A 591 -22.50 -6.11 9.99
C LEU A 591 -21.21 -6.03 9.17
N PHE A 592 -20.16 -5.43 9.74
CA PHE A 592 -18.85 -5.34 9.09
C PHE A 592 -18.16 -6.69 8.99
N ARG A 593 -18.27 -7.54 10.02
CA ARG A 593 -17.73 -8.91 9.99
C ARG A 593 -18.36 -9.74 8.87
N ASP A 594 -19.68 -9.62 8.68
CA ASP A 594 -20.41 -10.30 7.60
C ASP A 594 -20.04 -9.77 6.20
N MET A 595 -19.60 -8.52 6.12
CA MET A 595 -18.99 -7.94 4.91
C MET A 595 -17.53 -8.38 4.71
N GLY A 596 -16.93 -9.12 5.65
CA GLY A 596 -15.54 -9.56 5.64
C GLY A 596 -14.53 -8.46 6.02
N TRP A 597 -14.97 -7.44 6.75
CA TRP A 597 -14.16 -6.28 7.14
C TRP A 597 -13.60 -6.43 8.55
N GLU A 598 -12.50 -5.73 8.80
CA GLU A 598 -11.89 -5.63 10.11
C GLU A 598 -12.38 -4.37 10.84
N THR A 599 -12.46 -4.46 12.17
CA THR A 599 -12.91 -3.37 13.05
C THR A 599 -11.90 -3.12 14.15
N LEU A 600 -11.68 -1.86 14.49
CA LEU A 600 -10.81 -1.44 15.58
C LEU A 600 -11.55 -0.44 16.47
N VAL A 601 -11.49 -0.58 17.79
CA VAL A 601 -12.02 0.42 18.73
C VAL A 601 -11.11 1.65 18.68
N VAL A 602 -11.69 2.82 18.41
CA VAL A 602 -10.94 4.08 18.25
C VAL A 602 -11.22 5.09 19.35
N ALA A 603 -12.36 5.00 20.02
CA ALA A 603 -12.71 5.86 21.14
C ALA A 603 -13.73 5.21 22.08
N GLU A 604 -13.83 5.73 23.30
CA GLU A 604 -14.91 5.43 24.23
C GLU A 604 -15.77 6.69 24.40
N GLU A 605 -17.06 6.57 24.12
CA GLU A 605 -18.05 7.58 24.37
C GLU A 605 -18.56 7.48 25.81
N THR A 606 -18.69 8.62 26.49
CA THR A 606 -19.23 8.70 27.86
C THR A 606 -20.68 9.16 27.82
N VAL A 607 -21.62 8.25 28.07
CA VAL A 607 -23.06 8.51 27.99
C VAL A 607 -23.69 8.53 29.39
N VAL A 608 -24.40 9.61 29.71
CA VAL A 608 -25.15 9.77 30.97
C VAL A 608 -26.64 9.57 30.69
N ARG A 609 -27.36 8.95 31.63
CA ARG A 609 -28.82 8.79 31.57
C ARG A 609 -29.51 9.85 32.47
N PRO A 610 -30.10 10.92 31.90
CA PRO A 610 -30.69 12.01 32.68
C PRO A 610 -31.80 11.54 33.63
N GLY A 611 -32.61 10.56 33.23
CA GLY A 611 -33.68 10.00 34.07
C GLY A 611 -33.17 9.48 35.44
N THR A 612 -31.96 8.92 35.47
CA THR A 612 -31.32 8.41 36.69
C THR A 612 -30.38 9.42 37.38
N TRP A 613 -30.31 10.66 36.87
CA TRP A 613 -29.41 11.69 37.38
C TRP A 613 -29.72 12.07 38.83
N GLN A 614 -28.67 12.18 39.65
CA GLN A 614 -28.72 12.51 41.08
C GLN A 614 -27.51 13.37 41.46
N THR A 615 -27.64 14.18 42.50
CA THR A 615 -26.53 14.99 43.07
C THR A 615 -26.19 14.60 44.51
N THR A 616 -26.84 13.56 45.03
CA THR A 616 -26.70 13.05 46.40
C THR A 616 -25.76 11.86 46.47
N GLY A 617 -25.21 11.57 47.65
CA GLY A 617 -24.26 10.48 47.85
C GLY A 617 -22.78 10.85 47.65
N LYS A 618 -21.89 9.92 47.99
CA LYS A 618 -20.42 10.12 48.04
C LYS A 618 -19.80 10.28 46.64
N LYS A 619 -20.26 9.50 45.66
CA LYS A 619 -19.75 9.54 44.27
C LYS A 619 -19.99 10.89 43.58
N TRP A 620 -20.99 11.65 44.02
CA TRP A 620 -21.39 12.95 43.45
C TRP A 620 -20.82 14.15 44.21
N GLN A 621 -19.92 13.94 45.17
CA GLN A 621 -19.40 15.00 46.04
C GLN A 621 -18.73 16.13 45.25
N ASP A 622 -17.92 15.82 44.24
CA ASP A 622 -17.19 16.82 43.45
C ASP A 622 -18.16 17.70 42.65
N VAL A 623 -19.16 17.09 42.03
CA VAL A 623 -20.21 17.77 41.27
C VAL A 623 -21.04 18.65 42.20
N ARG A 624 -21.51 18.12 43.34
CA ARG A 624 -22.29 18.88 44.34
C ARG A 624 -21.50 20.06 44.92
N THR A 625 -20.22 19.87 45.18
CA THR A 625 -19.33 20.94 45.68
C THR A 625 -19.20 22.06 44.67
N SER A 626 -19.12 21.72 43.38
CA SER A 626 -19.03 22.69 42.30
C SER A 626 -20.33 23.49 42.13
N ILE A 627 -21.49 22.83 42.23
CA ILE A 627 -22.80 23.50 42.23
C ILE A 627 -22.90 24.49 43.40
N ASN A 628 -22.65 24.03 44.63
CA ASN A 628 -22.71 24.89 45.82
C ASN A 628 -21.69 26.05 45.79
N ARG A 629 -20.60 25.92 45.04
CA ARG A 629 -19.62 26.99 44.85
C ARG A 629 -20.13 28.03 43.84
N ALA A 630 -20.68 27.58 42.72
CA ALA A 630 -21.30 28.45 41.72
C ALA A 630 -22.46 29.26 42.32
N ASP A 631 -23.34 28.61 43.09
CA ASP A 631 -24.46 29.30 43.74
C ASP A 631 -23.98 30.38 44.73
N ARG A 632 -22.95 30.10 45.54
CA ARG A 632 -22.37 31.10 46.46
C ARG A 632 -21.66 32.25 45.72
N ALA A 633 -21.15 31.99 44.53
CA ALA A 633 -20.53 33.01 43.68
C ALA A 633 -21.55 33.78 42.83
N GLY A 634 -22.86 33.51 42.98
CA GLY A 634 -23.91 34.18 42.22
C GLY A 634 -23.93 33.81 40.72
N ILE A 635 -23.37 32.66 40.35
CA ILE A 635 -23.33 32.22 38.96
C ILE A 635 -24.66 31.57 38.57
N ARG A 636 -25.30 32.11 37.54
CA ARG A 636 -26.52 31.56 36.93
C ARG A 636 -26.18 30.71 35.70
N ALA A 637 -27.00 29.68 35.46
CA ALA A 637 -26.93 28.86 34.27
C ALA A 637 -28.05 29.26 33.29
N GLU A 638 -27.70 29.50 32.03
CA GLU A 638 -28.63 29.93 30.98
C GLU A 638 -28.63 28.89 29.84
N TRP A 639 -29.80 28.31 29.55
CA TRP A 639 -30.01 27.39 28.43
C TRP A 639 -30.61 28.13 27.24
N THR A 640 -29.86 28.26 26.14
CA THR A 640 -30.20 29.17 25.04
C THR A 640 -29.69 28.66 23.69
N THR A 641 -29.87 29.45 22.64
CA THR A 641 -29.32 29.25 21.29
C THR A 641 -28.45 30.43 20.89
N TRP A 642 -27.56 30.24 19.92
CA TRP A 642 -26.71 31.33 19.44
C TRP A 642 -27.51 32.54 18.94
N SER A 643 -28.63 32.30 18.23
CA SER A 643 -29.50 33.35 17.71
C SER A 643 -30.20 34.19 18.77
N GLU A 644 -30.31 33.68 20.00
CA GLU A 644 -30.95 34.36 21.13
C GLU A 644 -29.93 35.10 22.01
N LEU A 645 -28.63 34.95 21.74
CA LEU A 645 -27.59 35.58 22.55
C LEU A 645 -27.57 37.10 22.35
N PRO A 646 -27.44 37.88 23.45
CA PRO A 646 -26.95 39.24 23.37
C PRO A 646 -25.58 39.28 22.68
N LEU A 647 -25.36 40.28 21.83
CA LEU A 647 -24.09 40.44 21.10
C LEU A 647 -22.87 40.45 22.02
N ALA A 648 -23.02 41.02 23.23
CA ALA A 648 -21.97 41.05 24.25
C ALA A 648 -21.57 39.66 24.75
N TRP A 649 -22.50 38.71 24.86
CA TRP A 649 -22.20 37.34 25.26
C TRP A 649 -21.58 36.55 24.11
N ALA A 650 -22.09 36.71 22.89
CA ALA A 650 -21.51 36.08 21.71
C ALA A 650 -20.03 36.49 21.52
N SER A 651 -19.73 37.79 21.63
CA SER A 651 -18.36 38.31 21.56
C SER A 651 -17.47 37.77 22.69
N GLN A 652 -17.98 37.61 23.91
CA GLN A 652 -17.22 36.99 25.00
C GLN A 652 -16.93 35.51 24.74
N ILE A 653 -17.83 34.76 24.10
CA ILE A 653 -17.61 33.36 23.72
C ILE A 653 -16.55 33.26 22.62
N GLU A 654 -16.62 34.12 21.61
CA GLU A 654 -15.60 34.22 20.56
C GLU A 654 -14.22 34.51 21.16
N GLN A 655 -14.13 35.51 22.05
CA GLN A 655 -12.90 35.84 22.75
C GLN A 655 -12.35 34.65 23.57
N MET A 656 -13.19 33.96 24.34
CA MET A 656 -12.77 32.77 25.09
C MET A 656 -12.22 31.66 24.18
N SER A 657 -12.79 31.51 22.99
CA SER A 657 -12.32 30.52 22.02
C SER A 657 -10.98 30.93 21.41
N GLU A 658 -10.81 32.21 21.04
CA GLU A 658 -9.56 32.74 20.52
C GLU A 658 -8.42 32.63 21.54
N GLU A 659 -8.67 33.02 22.80
CA GLU A 659 -7.72 32.88 23.91
C GLU A 659 -7.33 31.41 24.11
N TRP A 660 -8.31 30.50 24.09
CA TRP A 660 -8.04 29.06 24.22
C TRP A 660 -7.19 28.52 23.07
N VAL A 661 -7.43 28.94 21.82
CA VAL A 661 -6.64 28.50 20.66
C VAL A 661 -5.23 29.10 20.71
N ALA A 662 -5.08 30.36 21.12
CA ALA A 662 -3.78 31.04 21.20
C ALA A 662 -2.83 30.41 22.24
N GLU A 663 -3.36 29.80 23.29
CA GLU A 663 -2.58 29.10 24.31
C GLU A 663 -2.13 27.68 23.88
N LYS A 664 -2.57 27.18 22.72
CA LYS A 664 -2.28 25.83 22.23
C LYS A 664 -1.16 25.82 21.17
N GLU A 665 -0.28 24.82 21.24
CA GLU A 665 0.79 24.62 20.26
C GLU A 665 0.29 24.15 18.89
N LEU A 666 -0.94 23.66 18.81
CA LEU A 666 -1.58 23.19 17.58
C LEU A 666 -2.77 24.09 17.23
N PRO A 667 -3.02 24.34 15.92
CA PRO A 667 -4.22 25.03 15.48
C PRO A 667 -5.47 24.25 15.87
N GLU A 668 -6.63 24.93 15.83
CA GLU A 668 -7.92 24.33 16.10
C GLU A 668 -8.14 23.08 15.22
N MET A 669 -8.49 21.97 15.85
CA MET A 669 -8.82 20.73 15.17
C MET A 669 -10.23 20.79 14.58
N GLY A 670 -10.45 20.08 13.49
CA GLY A 670 -11.78 19.94 12.87
C GLY A 670 -12.24 18.48 12.78
N PHE A 671 -13.10 18.22 11.80
CA PHE A 671 -13.63 16.89 11.43
C PHE A 671 -14.70 16.33 12.37
N THR A 672 -14.34 15.91 13.59
CA THR A 672 -15.31 15.46 14.62
C THR A 672 -15.24 16.31 15.90
N LEU A 673 -14.58 17.47 15.81
CA LEU A 673 -14.51 18.48 16.86
C LEU A 673 -15.03 19.80 16.26
N GLY A 674 -16.05 20.38 16.88
CA GLY A 674 -16.64 21.65 16.45
C GLY A 674 -15.93 22.86 17.04
N GLY A 675 -15.95 23.96 16.29
CA GLY A 675 -15.50 25.27 16.71
C GLY A 675 -16.69 26.22 16.93
N VAL A 676 -16.42 27.52 16.94
CA VAL A 676 -17.46 28.56 17.15
C VAL A 676 -18.54 28.53 16.07
N GLU A 677 -18.20 28.19 14.83
CA GLU A 677 -19.16 28.21 13.72
C GLU A 677 -20.27 27.16 13.93
N GLU A 678 -19.95 25.99 14.48
CA GLU A 678 -20.93 24.95 14.81
C GLU A 678 -21.93 25.39 15.90
N LEU A 679 -21.58 26.34 16.78
CA LEU A 679 -22.51 26.89 17.78
C LEU A 679 -23.65 27.67 17.13
N ARG A 680 -23.44 28.19 15.91
CA ARG A 680 -24.40 29.05 15.20
C ARG A 680 -25.54 28.28 14.54
N ASP A 681 -25.48 26.95 14.53
CA ASP A 681 -26.58 26.10 14.05
C ASP A 681 -27.82 26.27 14.95
N PRO A 682 -29.01 26.65 14.41
CA PRO A 682 -30.22 26.85 15.20
C PRO A 682 -30.70 25.62 15.99
N ALA A 683 -30.29 24.42 15.58
CA ALA A 683 -30.63 23.18 16.27
C ALA A 683 -29.74 22.91 17.50
N VAL A 684 -28.57 23.55 17.56
CA VAL A 684 -27.63 23.41 18.68
C VAL A 684 -28.12 24.21 19.88
N ARG A 685 -27.88 23.69 21.09
CA ARG A 685 -28.19 24.37 22.34
C ARG A 685 -26.91 24.73 23.09
N LEU A 686 -26.95 25.85 23.78
CA LEU A 686 -25.85 26.36 24.58
C LEU A 686 -26.25 26.34 26.05
N MET A 687 -25.32 25.95 26.93
CA MET A 687 -25.42 26.20 28.36
C MET A 687 -24.32 27.16 28.78
N LEU A 688 -24.70 28.35 29.26
CA LEU A 688 -23.78 29.40 29.69
C LEU A 688 -23.74 29.53 31.20
N ALA A 689 -22.55 29.77 31.76
CA ALA A 689 -22.37 30.21 33.14
C ALA A 689 -22.16 31.73 33.13
N ILE A 690 -23.05 32.47 33.78
CA ILE A 690 -23.03 33.93 33.79
C ILE A 690 -22.95 34.39 35.25
N ASP A 691 -22.06 35.32 35.56
CA ASP A 691 -21.95 35.88 36.91
C ASP A 691 -22.93 37.05 37.16
N ALA A 692 -22.83 37.67 38.34
CA ALA A 692 -23.68 38.79 38.74
C ALA A 692 -23.44 40.07 37.91
N ASP A 693 -22.30 40.17 37.22
CA ASP A 693 -21.92 41.33 36.39
C ASP A 693 -22.22 41.08 34.90
N ASP A 694 -23.08 40.09 34.58
CA ASP A 694 -23.44 39.64 33.22
C ASP A 694 -22.24 39.20 32.36
N ARG A 695 -21.17 38.73 33.02
CA ARG A 695 -19.98 38.23 32.35
C ARG A 695 -20.05 36.72 32.18
N VAL A 696 -19.74 36.24 30.97
CA VAL A 696 -19.76 34.82 30.63
C VAL A 696 -18.50 34.14 31.16
N GLN A 697 -18.67 33.26 32.12
CA GLN A 697 -17.60 32.52 32.80
C GLN A 697 -17.22 31.22 32.07
N ALA A 698 -18.19 30.57 31.43
CA ALA A 698 -17.99 29.38 30.62
C ALA A 698 -19.18 29.12 29.69
N ALA A 699 -18.95 28.32 28.66
CA ALA A 699 -19.95 27.90 27.68
C ALA A 699 -19.77 26.44 27.27
N THR A 700 -20.89 25.71 27.13
CA THR A 700 -20.94 24.41 26.46
C THR A 700 -21.93 24.42 25.31
N SER A 701 -21.66 23.65 24.26
CA SER A 701 -22.62 23.36 23.18
C SER A 701 -23.08 21.91 23.22
N TRP A 702 -24.35 21.71 22.86
CA TRP A 702 -25.04 20.43 22.87
C TRP A 702 -25.67 20.20 21.50
N LEU A 703 -25.22 19.17 20.82
CA LEU A 703 -25.71 18.75 19.50
C LEU A 703 -26.91 17.81 19.67
N PRO A 704 -28.02 18.02 18.94
CA PRO A 704 -29.20 17.18 19.09
C PRO A 704 -29.02 15.81 18.41
N THR A 705 -29.53 14.77 19.05
CA THR A 705 -29.80 13.48 18.41
C THR A 705 -31.29 13.34 18.22
N TRP A 706 -31.70 13.06 16.98
CA TRP A 706 -33.10 12.95 16.61
C TRP A 706 -33.54 11.50 16.47
N GLN A 707 -34.82 11.25 16.69
CA GLN A 707 -35.53 10.04 16.30
C GLN A 707 -36.95 10.41 15.91
N ASP A 708 -37.35 10.07 14.68
CA ASP A 708 -38.69 10.35 14.13
C ASP A 708 -39.19 11.79 14.31
N GLY A 709 -38.28 12.76 14.24
CA GLY A 709 -38.59 14.20 14.34
C GLY A 709 -38.52 14.78 15.75
N GLU A 710 -38.32 13.96 16.77
CA GLU A 710 -38.16 14.37 18.17
C GLU A 710 -36.68 14.31 18.60
N VAL A 711 -36.27 15.17 19.54
CA VAL A 711 -34.92 15.14 20.10
C VAL A 711 -34.88 14.15 21.27
N VAL A 712 -34.16 13.05 21.11
CA VAL A 712 -34.04 11.99 22.12
C VAL A 712 -32.76 12.08 22.94
N GLY A 713 -31.76 12.83 22.46
CA GLY A 713 -30.47 12.96 23.14
C GLY A 713 -29.70 14.22 22.79
N TRP A 714 -28.70 14.53 23.60
CA TRP A 714 -27.80 15.68 23.39
C TRP A 714 -26.34 15.27 23.56
N THR A 715 -25.47 15.73 22.66
CA THR A 715 -24.03 15.41 22.67
C THR A 715 -23.19 16.67 22.89
N LEU A 716 -22.36 16.68 23.92
CA LEU A 716 -21.43 17.77 24.22
C LEU A 716 -20.37 17.89 23.12
N ASP A 717 -20.20 19.05 22.52
CA ASP A 717 -19.19 19.27 21.47
C ASP A 717 -18.19 20.37 21.87
N PHE A 718 -18.70 21.57 22.15
CA PHE A 718 -17.90 22.68 22.60
C PHE A 718 -17.87 22.77 24.11
N MET A 719 -16.68 23.02 24.67
CA MET A 719 -16.49 23.16 26.12
C MET A 719 -15.35 24.15 26.42
N ARG A 720 -15.69 25.40 26.72
CA ARG A 720 -14.72 26.47 27.04
C ARG A 720 -15.08 27.17 28.34
N ARG A 721 -14.04 27.57 29.08
CA ARG A 721 -14.16 28.41 30.27
C ARG A 721 -13.15 29.53 30.22
N ARG A 722 -13.44 30.64 30.89
CA ARG A 722 -12.46 31.68 31.13
C ARG A 722 -11.26 31.15 31.93
N PRO A 723 -10.02 31.58 31.63
CA PRO A 723 -8.84 31.22 32.41
C PRO A 723 -8.97 31.65 33.88
N ASP A 724 -9.53 32.84 34.11
CA ASP A 724 -9.77 33.45 35.42
C ASP A 724 -11.14 33.09 36.03
N GLY A 725 -11.90 32.19 35.41
CA GLY A 725 -13.20 31.77 35.88
C GLY A 725 -13.15 30.88 37.13
N ILE A 726 -14.28 30.76 37.82
CA ILE A 726 -14.32 29.99 39.08
C ILE A 726 -13.97 28.51 38.87
N ASN A 727 -13.27 27.92 39.85
CA ASN A 727 -13.00 26.49 39.84
C ASN A 727 -14.30 25.68 39.95
N GLY A 728 -14.51 24.72 39.06
CA GLY A 728 -15.71 23.88 39.05
C GLY A 728 -16.85 24.39 38.15
N VAL A 729 -16.65 25.49 37.41
CA VAL A 729 -17.69 26.04 36.52
C VAL A 729 -18.14 25.06 35.44
N MET A 730 -17.24 24.20 34.94
CA MET A 730 -17.59 23.18 33.95
C MET A 730 -18.43 22.05 34.54
N GLU A 731 -18.07 21.59 35.74
CA GLU A 731 -18.89 20.63 36.50
C GLU A 731 -20.28 21.17 36.77
N PHE A 732 -20.39 22.46 37.11
CA PHE A 732 -21.66 23.15 37.27
C PHE A 732 -22.48 23.14 35.96
N LEU A 733 -21.90 23.56 34.83
CA LEU A 733 -22.64 23.60 33.56
C LEU A 733 -23.13 22.23 33.09
N ILE A 734 -22.28 21.20 33.17
CA ILE A 734 -22.68 19.84 32.82
C ILE A 734 -23.79 19.36 33.75
N ALA A 735 -23.69 19.62 35.06
CA ALA A 735 -24.74 19.24 36.00
C ALA A 735 -26.08 19.94 35.73
N ARG A 736 -26.06 21.26 35.45
CA ARG A 736 -27.26 22.02 35.10
C ARG A 736 -27.86 21.54 33.78
N SER A 737 -27.03 21.16 32.82
CA SER A 737 -27.48 20.55 31.55
C SER A 737 -28.17 19.21 31.79
N ALA A 738 -27.58 18.33 32.62
CA ALA A 738 -28.18 17.05 32.97
C ALA A 738 -29.53 17.20 33.70
N MET A 739 -29.63 18.17 34.60
CA MET A 739 -30.89 18.49 35.29
C MET A 739 -31.95 18.99 34.31
N ARG A 740 -31.59 19.91 33.40
CA ARG A 740 -32.51 20.41 32.39
C ARG A 740 -32.99 19.29 31.46
N MET A 741 -32.08 18.46 30.98
CA MET A 741 -32.40 17.31 30.12
C MET A 741 -33.29 16.27 30.82
N LYS A 742 -33.16 16.12 32.15
CA LYS A 742 -34.06 15.30 32.95
C LYS A 742 -35.48 15.88 33.01
N GLU A 743 -35.61 17.20 33.17
CA GLU A 743 -36.90 17.90 33.13
C GLU A 743 -37.57 17.80 31.75
N ASP A 744 -36.78 17.89 30.69
CA ASP A 744 -37.23 17.79 29.29
C ASP A 744 -37.49 16.32 28.84
N GLY A 745 -37.25 15.32 29.71
CA GLY A 745 -37.52 13.92 29.40
C GLY A 745 -36.56 13.27 28.39
N ILE A 746 -35.35 13.83 28.23
CA ILE A 746 -34.33 13.35 27.28
C ILE A 746 -33.78 11.98 27.71
N GLU A 747 -33.63 11.05 26.76
CA GLU A 747 -33.22 9.67 27.00
C GLU A 747 -31.74 9.56 27.40
N PHE A 748 -30.87 10.31 26.72
CA PHE A 748 -29.43 10.27 26.96
C PHE A 748 -28.73 11.62 26.77
N MET A 749 -27.62 11.76 27.47
CA MET A 749 -26.73 12.91 27.41
C MET A 749 -25.31 12.40 27.18
N SER A 750 -24.78 12.56 25.99
CA SER A 750 -23.40 12.21 25.68
C SER A 750 -22.46 13.34 26.07
N LEU A 751 -21.40 13.04 26.82
CA LEU A 751 -20.30 13.98 27.02
C LEU A 751 -19.26 13.88 25.89
N SER A 752 -19.63 13.25 24.76
CA SER A 752 -18.81 12.95 23.59
C SER A 752 -17.64 12.00 23.84
N ALA A 753 -17.03 11.55 22.75
CA ALA A 753 -15.95 10.58 22.74
C ALA A 753 -14.69 11.14 23.45
N ALA A 754 -14.01 10.29 24.19
CA ALA A 754 -12.61 10.49 24.56
C ALA A 754 -11.77 9.61 23.62
N PRO A 755 -11.00 10.21 22.68
CA PRO A 755 -10.10 9.44 21.84
C PRO A 755 -9.15 8.62 22.71
N LEU A 756 -9.03 7.33 22.39
CA LEU A 756 -7.83 6.54 22.73
C LEU A 756 -7.55 6.30 24.23
N ALA A 757 -8.51 6.58 25.11
CA ALA A 757 -8.45 6.08 26.47
C ALA A 757 -8.86 4.60 26.47
N GLN A 758 -7.93 3.72 26.10
CA GLN A 758 -8.14 2.28 26.21
C GLN A 758 -8.36 1.92 27.68
N THR A 759 -9.61 1.79 28.11
CA THR A 759 -9.87 0.99 29.30
C THR A 759 -9.67 -0.45 28.84
N ARG A 760 -8.59 -1.11 29.28
CA ARG A 760 -8.24 -2.53 29.00
C ARG A 760 -9.41 -3.55 29.13
N ALA A 761 -10.56 -3.12 29.65
CA ALA A 761 -11.79 -3.87 29.80
C ALA A 761 -12.67 -3.99 28.53
N ALA A 762 -12.52 -3.12 27.52
CA ALA A 762 -13.42 -3.09 26.36
C ALA A 762 -13.06 -4.06 25.21
N SER A 763 -12.03 -4.90 25.37
CA SER A 763 -11.85 -6.05 24.48
C SER A 763 -12.93 -7.09 24.81
N PRO A 764 -13.83 -7.46 23.87
CA PRO A 764 -14.75 -8.56 24.12
C PRO A 764 -13.90 -9.80 24.38
N LYS A 765 -13.94 -10.31 25.62
CA LYS A 765 -13.70 -11.72 25.88
C LYS A 765 -14.79 -12.44 25.11
N GLY A 766 -14.43 -13.03 23.97
CA GLY A 766 -15.32 -13.95 23.30
C GLY A 766 -15.56 -15.11 24.26
N GLU A 767 -16.81 -15.33 24.62
CA GLU A 767 -17.27 -16.50 25.35
C GLU A 767 -17.11 -17.73 24.44
N HIS A 768 -15.89 -18.21 24.32
CA HIS A 768 -15.53 -19.59 23.95
C HIS A 768 -14.26 -19.93 24.74
N GLU A 769 -14.41 -20.06 26.06
CA GLU A 769 -13.51 -20.88 26.87
C GLU A 769 -13.81 -22.33 26.53
N ASP A 770 -13.02 -22.89 25.59
CA ASP A 770 -12.45 -24.24 25.69
C ASP A 770 -11.70 -24.59 24.39
N ALA A 771 -10.39 -24.30 24.37
CA ALA A 771 -9.30 -25.14 23.82
C ALA A 771 -8.07 -24.29 23.45
N GLY A 772 -7.00 -24.43 24.25
CA GLY A 772 -5.62 -24.36 23.75
C GLY A 772 -4.93 -22.99 23.66
N ALA A 773 -4.11 -22.70 24.67
CA ALA A 773 -2.83 -21.97 24.60
C ALA A 773 -2.74 -20.64 23.80
N GLY A 774 -2.74 -19.52 24.55
CA GLY A 774 -1.78 -18.44 24.36
C GLY A 774 -1.87 -17.58 23.10
N GLN A 775 -3.07 -17.14 22.70
CA GLN A 775 -3.22 -16.10 21.68
C GLN A 775 -3.07 -14.70 22.33
N GLU A 776 -1.84 -14.22 22.53
CA GLU A 776 -1.61 -12.81 22.81
C GLU A 776 -2.05 -12.00 21.57
N ARG A 777 -3.21 -11.31 21.68
CA ARG A 777 -3.76 -10.44 20.63
C ARG A 777 -2.72 -9.38 20.27
N GLN A 778 -2.25 -9.47 19.04
CA GLN A 778 -1.16 -8.68 18.50
C GLN A 778 -1.61 -7.25 18.21
N GLU A 779 -0.98 -6.26 18.85
CA GLU A 779 -1.21 -4.84 18.58
C GLU A 779 -1.01 -4.51 17.10
N SER A 780 -2.11 -4.13 16.44
CA SER A 780 -2.13 -3.82 15.01
C SER A 780 -1.23 -2.62 14.70
N ALA A 781 -0.73 -2.50 13.47
CA ALA A 781 0.06 -1.32 13.07
C ALA A 781 -0.71 0.00 13.25
N VAL A 782 -2.05 -0.04 13.31
CA VAL A 782 -2.88 1.12 13.58
C VAL A 782 -3.09 1.36 15.04
N GLU A 783 -3.15 0.34 15.87
CA GLU A 783 -3.09 0.53 17.31
C GLU A 783 -1.85 1.32 17.69
N ARG A 784 -0.69 1.02 17.06
CA ARG A 784 0.53 1.82 17.21
C ARG A 784 0.44 3.24 16.65
N ILE A 785 -0.23 3.47 15.52
CA ILE A 785 -0.41 4.83 14.95
C ILE A 785 -1.39 5.65 15.78
N LEU A 786 -2.46 5.01 16.25
CA LEU A 786 -3.47 5.61 17.09
C LEU A 786 -2.93 5.89 18.49
N GLU A 787 -2.19 4.98 19.09
CA GLU A 787 -1.43 5.20 20.33
C GLU A 787 -0.41 6.33 20.14
N PHE A 788 0.33 6.33 19.03
CA PHE A 788 1.20 7.45 18.69
C PHE A 788 0.46 8.79 18.55
N LEU A 789 -0.72 8.81 17.93
CA LEU A 789 -1.56 10.02 17.85
C LEU A 789 -2.09 10.40 19.23
N ALA A 790 -2.50 9.43 20.06
CA ALA A 790 -2.93 9.65 21.43
C ALA A 790 -1.81 10.31 22.24
N ASP A 791 -0.61 9.73 22.20
CA ASP A 791 0.57 10.16 22.92
C ASP A 791 1.11 11.51 22.41
N SER A 792 1.07 11.73 21.08
CA SER A 792 1.53 13.00 20.49
C SER A 792 0.58 14.16 20.75
N LEU A 793 -0.72 13.86 20.89
CA LEU A 793 -1.76 14.86 21.14
C LEU A 793 -2.09 14.99 22.64
N GLU A 794 -1.74 14.02 23.50
CA GLU A 794 -1.97 14.08 24.95
C GLU A 794 -1.34 15.31 25.61
N PRO A 795 -0.07 15.69 25.34
CA PRO A 795 0.53 16.89 25.93
C PRO A 795 -0.19 18.19 25.53
N VAL A 796 -0.78 18.23 24.34
CA VAL A 796 -1.40 19.43 23.78
C VAL A 796 -2.90 19.52 24.15
N TYR A 797 -3.60 18.37 24.15
CA TYR A 797 -5.06 18.29 24.27
C TYR A 797 -5.58 17.56 25.52
N GLY A 798 -4.76 16.77 26.23
CA GLY A 798 -5.11 16.20 27.54
C GLY A 798 -6.26 15.18 27.53
N PHE A 799 -6.30 14.25 26.57
CA PHE A 799 -7.44 13.32 26.43
C PHE A 799 -7.71 12.45 27.67
N ARG A 800 -6.66 12.00 28.36
CA ARG A 800 -6.81 11.18 29.58
C ARG A 800 -7.36 11.97 30.76
N SER A 801 -6.90 13.21 30.96
CA SER A 801 -7.44 14.08 32.00
C SER A 801 -8.88 14.48 31.71
N LEU A 802 -9.23 14.64 30.42
CA LEU A 802 -10.60 14.87 29.99
C LEU A 802 -11.51 13.67 30.27
N LEU A 803 -11.06 12.44 30.04
CA LEU A 803 -11.85 11.25 30.41
C LEU A 803 -12.05 11.15 31.93
N GLU A 804 -11.01 11.34 32.73
CA GLU A 804 -11.12 11.34 34.20
C GLU A 804 -12.07 12.43 34.70
N PHE A 805 -12.06 13.60 34.05
CA PHE A 805 -13.05 14.64 34.29
C PHE A 805 -14.48 14.16 33.98
N LYS A 806 -14.71 13.54 32.83
CA LYS A 806 -16.03 13.02 32.42
C LYS A 806 -16.54 11.90 33.36
N ARG A 807 -15.64 11.09 33.94
CA ARG A 807 -15.98 10.02 34.91
C ARG A 807 -16.65 10.54 36.19
N LYS A 808 -16.46 11.81 36.55
CA LYS A 808 -17.13 12.44 37.71
C LYS A 808 -18.67 12.37 37.61
N PHE A 809 -19.21 12.32 36.39
CA PHE A 809 -20.64 12.31 36.12
C PHE A 809 -21.25 10.90 36.02
N GLN A 810 -20.49 9.86 36.40
CA GLN A 810 -20.92 8.47 36.38
C GLN A 810 -21.48 7.99 35.02
N PRO A 811 -20.79 8.24 33.88
CA PRO A 811 -21.27 7.82 32.57
C PRO A 811 -21.12 6.31 32.34
N GLU A 812 -21.97 5.76 31.48
CA GLU A 812 -21.75 4.51 30.75
C GLU A 812 -20.68 4.73 29.67
N LEU A 813 -19.78 3.75 29.49
CA LEU A 813 -18.74 3.79 28.46
C LEU A 813 -19.19 2.96 27.24
N VAL A 814 -19.47 3.64 26.13
CA VAL A 814 -19.92 3.03 24.88
C VAL A 814 -18.78 3.04 23.87
N PRO A 815 -18.29 1.88 23.40
CA PRO A 815 -17.17 1.83 22.47
C PRO A 815 -17.57 2.28 21.05
N LEU A 816 -16.72 3.11 20.45
CA LEU A 816 -16.80 3.52 19.04
C LEU A 816 -15.70 2.84 18.24
N ILE A 817 -16.06 2.32 17.07
CA ILE A 817 -15.17 1.58 16.19
C ILE A 817 -14.88 2.33 14.89
N MET A 818 -13.79 1.94 14.27
CA MET A 818 -13.47 2.19 12.87
C MET A 818 -13.50 0.86 12.13
N ALA A 819 -14.28 0.77 11.05
CA ALA A 819 -14.32 -0.39 10.16
C ALA A 819 -13.61 -0.09 8.84
N TYR A 820 -12.80 -1.03 8.38
CA TYR A 820 -11.99 -0.91 7.17
C TYR A 820 -11.93 -2.24 6.40
N PRO A 821 -11.84 -2.20 5.06
CA PRO A 821 -11.89 -3.40 4.23
C PRO A 821 -10.59 -4.22 4.24
N ASP A 822 -9.44 -3.59 4.50
CA ASP A 822 -8.13 -4.25 4.43
C ASP A 822 -7.09 -3.57 5.33
N ALA A 823 -6.41 -4.39 6.14
CA ALA A 823 -5.32 -3.96 7.01
C ALA A 823 -4.14 -3.32 6.26
N THR A 824 -3.95 -3.57 4.96
CA THR A 824 -2.88 -2.90 4.18
C THR A 824 -3.16 -1.41 3.92
N ALA A 825 -4.43 -0.99 3.95
CA ALA A 825 -4.81 0.41 3.73
C ALA A 825 -4.53 1.29 4.95
N LEU A 826 -4.33 0.67 6.11
CA LEU A 826 -4.24 1.30 7.41
C LEU A 826 -3.24 2.48 7.54
N PRO A 827 -2.00 2.42 7.00
CA PRO A 827 -1.10 3.57 7.03
C PRO A 827 -1.67 4.78 6.27
N THR A 828 -2.35 4.53 5.16
CA THR A 828 -3.00 5.58 4.36
C THR A 828 -4.21 6.13 5.09
N VAL A 829 -4.99 5.27 5.78
CA VAL A 829 -6.11 5.69 6.64
C VAL A 829 -5.62 6.55 7.79
N GLY A 830 -4.54 6.17 8.48
CA GLY A 830 -3.95 6.96 9.55
C GLY A 830 -3.55 8.37 9.08
N LEU A 831 -2.84 8.48 7.95
CA LEU A 831 -2.47 9.77 7.37
C LEU A 831 -3.70 10.60 6.97
N ALA A 832 -4.74 9.96 6.45
CA ALA A 832 -5.98 10.61 6.07
C ALA A 832 -6.74 11.16 7.29
N LEU A 833 -6.82 10.39 8.38
CA LEU A 833 -7.41 10.84 9.65
C LEU A 833 -6.63 12.02 10.24
N THR A 834 -5.29 11.95 10.28
CA THR A 834 -4.46 13.07 10.78
C THR A 834 -4.73 14.36 9.99
N ARG A 835 -4.82 14.27 8.66
CA ARG A 835 -5.15 15.43 7.81
C ARG A 835 -6.60 15.90 7.93
N ALA A 836 -7.53 15.00 8.27
CA ALA A 836 -8.92 15.36 8.52
C ALA A 836 -9.03 16.19 9.81
N TYR A 837 -8.35 15.77 10.88
CA TYR A 837 -8.32 16.51 12.16
C TYR A 837 -7.50 17.80 12.10
N LEU A 838 -6.42 17.82 11.31
CA LEU A 838 -5.49 18.96 11.18
C LEU A 838 -5.41 19.45 9.72
N PRO A 839 -6.46 20.09 9.18
CA PRO A 839 -6.53 20.44 7.76
C PRO A 839 -5.59 21.57 7.34
N SER A 840 -5.24 22.48 8.27
CA SER A 840 -4.39 23.66 8.01
C SER A 840 -2.90 23.44 8.31
N THR A 841 -2.54 22.31 8.91
CA THR A 841 -1.18 22.06 9.41
C THR A 841 -0.26 21.54 8.30
N SER A 842 0.86 22.21 8.07
CA SER A 842 1.87 21.71 7.13
C SER A 842 2.62 20.50 7.71
N VAL A 843 3.17 19.63 6.86
CA VAL A 843 4.00 18.49 7.31
C VAL A 843 5.18 18.96 8.18
N ARG A 844 5.70 20.18 7.94
CA ARG A 844 6.79 20.76 8.74
C ARG A 844 6.34 21.14 10.15
N ASP A 845 5.12 21.64 10.31
CA ASP A 845 4.59 22.01 11.62
C ASP A 845 4.30 20.77 12.46
N LEU A 846 3.77 19.71 11.84
CA LEU A 846 3.64 18.40 12.47
C LEU A 846 5.00 17.88 12.97
N THR A 847 6.07 18.02 12.16
CA THR A 847 7.42 17.62 12.61
C THR A 847 8.02 18.49 13.70
N ARG A 848 7.58 19.75 13.87
CA ARG A 848 8.00 20.61 14.99
C ARG A 848 7.37 20.16 16.30
N VAL A 849 6.06 19.89 16.29
CA VAL A 849 5.34 19.37 17.46
C VAL A 849 5.87 18.00 17.87
N LEU A 850 6.20 17.15 16.90
CA LEU A 850 6.86 15.86 17.16
C LEU A 850 8.28 15.98 17.73
N ARG A 851 8.91 17.14 17.61
CA ARG A 851 10.22 17.43 18.23
C ARG A 851 10.08 18.09 19.60
N SER A 852 9.01 18.85 19.87
CA SER A 852 8.73 19.43 21.18
C SER A 852 8.12 18.42 22.16
N ALA A 853 7.45 17.39 21.66
CA ALA A 853 6.95 16.25 22.45
C ALA A 853 8.05 15.22 22.85
N ARG A 854 9.32 15.49 22.51
CA ARG A 854 10.50 14.73 22.97
C ARG A 854 11.18 15.45 24.12
#